data_AF-A0A3D6DFM6-F1
#
_entry.id   AF-A0A3D6DFM6-F1
#
_cell.length_a   1.000
_cell.length_b   1.000
_cell.length_c   1.000
_cell.angle_alpha   90.00
_cell.angle_beta   90.00
_cell.angle_gamma   90.00
#
_symmetry.space_group_name_H-M   'P 1'
#
loop_
_entity.id
_entity.type
_entity.pdbx_description
1 polymer ?
#
loop_
_entity_poly.entity_id
_entity_poly.type
_entity_poly.pdbx_seq_one_letter_code
_entity_poly.pdbx_strand_id
1 'polypeptide(L)'
;MNRFLIPLLLLSANVFGQNTVGTLSYDPALYTDGYTMIYPHNQNRAMLLNACGEVVHDWTLDIDRRPGNTSYLQPNGDIIMTSRPASIGEDAIWAGGGGATIERRTWDNDVLWSFTANNDSVRLHHDITVTPEGNVIAICWEAIDSLECIANGRNPELLEGGVLWSDKLIELQPDTLGGADIVWEWRAWDHLVQDFDSTKANYGVVADNQQLIDVNYGSIGSQPRDWHHMNAIDYFPFYDTAGQIIVSVPTFNEVWVIWHDYQFSDDLIWRWGNPAAYQRGDSTDQKLFYQHDIHWGNGLGVNPGNPDFTKFFVFNNRVPNVDTTGTHSEVAVISPIFDEYDGGYAFNTSTGQWGPEDFEWTYTQPGLNSTGLSSFQRLGNGGSLICNGRTGEITEITEDGQTAWEYRTPLLQGAPVAQGTELALNNNLTFRADRYPAAFPAFAGQDLSSGMVIEVDPTPLEVCQPLACENELACNFGEAGDCVYVDTDIDVVGPIMLGLVDTVLCPNGYEVTDDGFVTLVPSSGGMDAGYEWFITPEVADLMLATGFDILYNDLISQSVYVCGTELTAVSGFFGDTLTTVYDGTGWYWPLYNGYTAPASNFDFGCNDPEACSFDPCALPDSSLCTELTATFTTSPFFQITVSGGTPPYNFTVTDGDLNATGFPPVTNDDGILALVGGPDGVYCFQVEDANGCTGLFCDTLGTVSVLEEQLSASFSIFPNPTSSSAQLMFPTDWNVQEVLIRDAAGRLVTSYAAPQKGQGIQVEDLEQGTYLVEVRHTQGSASRRLVVAR
;
A
#
# COMPACT_ATOMS: atom_id res chain seq x y z
N MET A 1 -80.62 -3.02 16.63
CA MET A 1 -79.96 -3.22 15.32
C MET A 1 -78.80 -2.24 15.25
N ASN A 2 -77.63 -2.62 15.76
CA ASN A 2 -76.42 -1.79 15.66
C ASN A 2 -75.42 -2.51 14.75
N ARG A 3 -75.14 -1.87 13.61
CA ARG A 3 -74.14 -2.27 12.64
C ARG A 3 -72.77 -1.84 13.17
N PHE A 4 -71.84 -2.76 13.34
CA PHE A 4 -70.42 -2.45 13.47
C PHE A 4 -69.74 -2.69 12.11
N LEU A 5 -69.25 -1.60 11.51
CA LEU A 5 -68.31 -1.61 10.40
C LEU A 5 -66.92 -1.89 10.97
N ILE A 6 -66.21 -2.87 10.40
CA ILE A 6 -64.78 -3.10 10.61
C ILE A 6 -64.06 -2.51 9.39
N PRO A 7 -63.08 -1.61 9.55
CA PRO A 7 -62.29 -1.10 8.45
C PRO A 7 -61.23 -2.16 8.06
N LEU A 8 -61.18 -2.50 6.77
CA LEU A 8 -60.14 -3.33 6.19
C LEU A 8 -58.91 -2.43 5.96
N LEU A 9 -57.89 -2.52 6.80
CA LEU A 9 -56.58 -1.94 6.53
C LEU A 9 -55.95 -2.73 5.37
N LEU A 10 -55.79 -2.10 4.21
CA LEU A 10 -54.91 -2.56 3.14
C LEU A 10 -53.46 -2.33 3.62
N LEU A 11 -52.78 -3.40 4.05
CA LEU A 11 -51.33 -3.41 4.11
C LEU A 11 -50.80 -3.41 2.67
N SER A 12 -50.29 -2.28 2.22
CA SER A 12 -49.38 -2.21 1.09
C SER A 12 -48.04 -2.82 1.53
N ALA A 13 -47.83 -4.10 1.22
CA ALA A 13 -46.49 -4.67 1.24
C ALA A 13 -45.68 -4.02 0.12
N ASN A 14 -44.67 -3.24 0.46
CA ASN A 14 -43.64 -2.85 -0.50
C ASN A 14 -42.86 -4.12 -0.85
N VAL A 15 -43.12 -4.67 -2.03
CA VAL A 15 -42.26 -5.70 -2.61
C VAL A 15 -41.05 -4.94 -3.16
N PHE A 16 -39.92 -5.00 -2.47
CA PHE A 16 -38.66 -4.54 -3.04
C PHE A 16 -38.34 -5.45 -4.23
N GLY A 17 -38.15 -4.86 -5.41
CA GLY A 17 -37.70 -5.61 -6.59
C GLY A 17 -36.26 -6.09 -6.38
N GLN A 18 -35.94 -7.27 -6.89
CA GLN A 18 -34.56 -7.77 -6.94
C GLN A 18 -33.73 -6.88 -7.89
N ASN A 19 -32.50 -6.56 -7.53
CA ASN A 19 -31.56 -5.84 -8.40
C ASN A 19 -31.41 -6.60 -9.74
N THR A 20 -31.29 -5.86 -10.84
CA THR A 20 -31.16 -6.42 -12.20
C THR A 20 -29.80 -6.16 -12.83
N VAL A 21 -29.07 -5.17 -12.31
CA VAL A 21 -27.70 -4.77 -12.70
C VAL A 21 -26.91 -4.35 -11.45
N GLY A 22 -25.60 -4.15 -11.55
CA GLY A 22 -24.74 -3.92 -10.39
C GLY A 22 -24.57 -5.21 -9.58
N THR A 23 -24.37 -5.11 -8.27
CA THR A 23 -24.33 -6.29 -7.38
C THR A 23 -25.76 -6.84 -7.18
N LEU A 24 -25.94 -8.10 -7.59
CA LEU A 24 -27.22 -8.81 -7.56
C LEU A 24 -27.36 -9.65 -6.29
N SER A 25 -26.26 -10.26 -5.85
CA SER A 25 -26.16 -11.03 -4.61
C SER A 25 -24.75 -10.92 -4.04
N TYR A 26 -24.64 -10.92 -2.71
CA TYR A 26 -23.36 -10.85 -2.00
C TYR A 26 -23.54 -11.47 -0.61
N ASP A 27 -22.83 -12.57 -0.36
CA ASP A 27 -22.71 -13.20 0.96
C ASP A 27 -21.28 -13.00 1.50
N PRO A 28 -21.07 -12.08 2.46
CA PRO A 28 -19.75 -11.83 3.03
C PRO A 28 -19.11 -13.04 3.71
N ALA A 29 -19.88 -14.04 4.12
CA ALA A 29 -19.33 -15.23 4.78
C ALA A 29 -18.72 -16.22 3.78
N LEU A 30 -19.14 -16.17 2.51
CA LEU A 30 -18.66 -17.05 1.45
C LEU A 30 -17.70 -16.34 0.48
N TYR A 31 -17.79 -15.02 0.40
CA TYR A 31 -17.02 -14.20 -0.51
C TYR A 31 -15.52 -14.22 -0.22
N THR A 32 -14.73 -14.27 -1.28
CA THR A 32 -13.28 -14.16 -1.21
C THR A 32 -12.86 -12.69 -1.26
N ASP A 33 -12.41 -12.17 -0.12
CA ASP A 33 -12.00 -10.77 0.02
C ASP A 33 -11.02 -10.30 -1.06
N GLY A 34 -11.38 -9.20 -1.72
CA GLY A 34 -10.58 -8.60 -2.76
C GLY A 34 -11.38 -7.62 -3.62
N TYR A 35 -10.74 -7.17 -4.69
CA TYR A 35 -11.31 -6.21 -5.63
C TYR A 35 -11.33 -6.77 -7.05
N THR A 36 -12.45 -6.60 -7.76
CA THR A 36 -12.66 -7.16 -9.10
C THR A 36 -12.33 -6.11 -10.16
N MET A 37 -11.31 -6.36 -10.97
CA MET A 37 -11.02 -5.56 -12.15
C MET A 37 -11.96 -5.94 -13.28
N ILE A 38 -12.56 -4.94 -13.92
CA ILE A 38 -13.29 -5.10 -15.18
C ILE A 38 -12.83 -4.06 -16.19
N TYR A 39 -12.78 -4.46 -17.46
CA TYR A 39 -12.54 -3.53 -18.57
C TYR A 39 -13.61 -3.70 -19.65
N PRO A 40 -14.86 -3.21 -19.41
CA PRO A 40 -15.98 -3.49 -20.28
C PRO A 40 -15.81 -2.89 -21.67
N HIS A 41 -16.32 -3.61 -22.67
CA HIS A 41 -16.32 -3.17 -24.05
C HIS A 41 -17.05 -1.82 -24.18
N ASN A 42 -16.59 -0.99 -25.11
CA ASN A 42 -17.11 0.36 -25.32
C ASN A 42 -16.90 1.36 -24.15
N GLN A 43 -16.13 1.01 -23.12
CA GLN A 43 -15.62 1.95 -22.13
C GLN A 43 -14.21 2.44 -22.47
N ASN A 44 -13.88 3.67 -22.12
CA ASN A 44 -12.51 4.17 -22.19
C ASN A 44 -11.74 3.95 -20.88
N ARG A 45 -12.26 3.20 -19.90
CA ARG A 45 -11.62 3.03 -18.59
C ARG A 45 -11.68 1.60 -18.06
N ALA A 46 -10.60 1.17 -17.41
CA ALA A 46 -10.57 -0.04 -16.58
C ALA A 46 -10.95 0.33 -15.15
N MET A 47 -11.75 -0.50 -14.48
CA MET A 47 -12.37 -0.18 -13.20
C MET A 47 -12.11 -1.28 -12.19
N LEU A 48 -11.72 -0.89 -10.99
CA LEU A 48 -11.55 -1.77 -9.84
C LEU A 48 -12.78 -1.66 -8.94
N LEU A 49 -13.49 -2.77 -8.75
CA LEU A 49 -14.76 -2.84 -8.01
C LEU A 49 -14.58 -3.52 -6.65
N ASN A 50 -15.23 -2.99 -5.61
CA ASN A 50 -15.44 -3.75 -4.38
C ASN A 50 -16.63 -4.73 -4.50
N ALA A 51 -16.91 -5.51 -3.45
CA ALA A 51 -18.02 -6.47 -3.43
C ALA A 51 -19.40 -5.82 -3.58
N CYS A 52 -19.55 -4.56 -3.17
CA CYS A 52 -20.78 -3.79 -3.30
C CYS A 52 -20.98 -3.19 -4.70
N GLY A 53 -20.06 -3.44 -5.63
CA GLY A 53 -20.14 -2.97 -7.00
C GLY A 53 -19.70 -1.52 -7.17
N GLU A 54 -19.12 -0.93 -6.13
CA GLU A 54 -18.59 0.43 -6.16
C GLU A 54 -17.23 0.42 -6.86
N VAL A 55 -17.04 1.36 -7.78
CA VAL A 55 -15.74 1.63 -8.39
C VAL A 55 -14.91 2.40 -7.38
N VAL A 56 -13.96 1.71 -6.76
CA VAL A 56 -13.02 2.27 -5.76
C VAL A 56 -11.81 2.92 -6.42
N HIS A 57 -11.50 2.55 -7.67
CA HIS A 57 -10.46 3.17 -8.47
C HIS A 57 -10.69 2.90 -9.98
N ASP A 58 -10.24 3.80 -10.85
CA ASP A 58 -10.27 3.58 -12.30
C ASP A 58 -9.13 4.27 -13.05
N TRP A 59 -8.70 3.64 -14.15
CA TRP A 59 -7.74 4.19 -15.09
C TRP A 59 -8.44 4.54 -16.39
N THR A 60 -8.49 5.84 -16.70
CA THR A 60 -9.25 6.38 -17.83
C THR A 60 -8.33 6.77 -18.99
N LEU A 61 -8.65 6.25 -20.18
CA LEU A 61 -8.07 6.64 -21.47
C LEU A 61 -8.86 7.78 -22.11
N ASP A 62 -8.32 8.36 -23.19
CA ASP A 62 -9.04 9.34 -24.00
C ASP A 62 -10.39 8.81 -24.52
N ILE A 63 -11.37 9.71 -24.66
CA ILE A 63 -12.76 9.37 -25.01
C ILE A 63 -12.92 8.75 -26.40
N ASP A 64 -11.95 8.95 -27.29
CA ASP A 64 -11.89 8.37 -28.64
C ASP A 64 -11.17 7.01 -28.67
N ARG A 65 -10.76 6.49 -27.51
CA ARG A 65 -10.17 5.16 -27.37
C ARG A 65 -11.16 4.16 -26.79
N ARG A 66 -10.95 2.90 -27.14
CA ARG A 66 -11.74 1.75 -26.69
C ARG A 66 -10.79 0.66 -26.18
N PRO A 67 -11.27 -0.29 -25.37
CA PRO A 67 -10.43 -1.37 -24.87
C PRO A 67 -9.86 -2.16 -26.04
N GLY A 68 -8.59 -2.52 -25.91
CA GLY A 68 -7.93 -3.56 -26.70
C GLY A 68 -8.20 -4.95 -26.12
N ASN A 69 -9.08 -5.00 -25.09
CA ASN A 69 -9.72 -6.13 -24.40
C ASN A 69 -9.18 -6.47 -23.00
N THR A 70 -7.95 -6.10 -22.65
CA THR A 70 -7.34 -6.55 -21.38
C THR A 70 -6.64 -5.43 -20.61
N SER A 71 -6.51 -5.63 -19.31
CA SER A 71 -5.79 -4.76 -18.39
C SER A 71 -5.26 -5.57 -17.20
N TYR A 72 -3.99 -5.38 -16.85
CA TYR A 72 -3.32 -6.09 -15.75
C TYR A 72 -2.72 -5.13 -14.73
N LEU A 73 -3.24 -5.16 -13.51
CA LEU A 73 -2.65 -4.43 -12.39
C LEU A 73 -1.45 -5.20 -11.85
N GLN A 74 -0.31 -4.52 -11.75
CA GLN A 74 0.96 -5.09 -11.33
C GLN A 74 1.17 -4.90 -9.82
N PRO A 75 1.96 -5.77 -9.16
CA PRO A 75 2.20 -5.66 -7.71
C PRO A 75 2.80 -4.32 -7.26
N ASN A 76 3.47 -3.60 -8.15
CA ASN A 76 4.07 -2.29 -7.84
C ASN A 76 3.06 -1.12 -7.92
N GLY A 77 1.80 -1.37 -8.25
CA GLY A 77 0.76 -0.34 -8.39
C GLY A 77 0.54 0.18 -9.81
N ASP A 78 1.39 -0.18 -10.77
CA ASP A 78 1.19 0.20 -12.17
C ASP A 78 0.14 -0.70 -12.83
N ILE A 79 -0.56 -0.17 -13.83
CA ILE A 79 -1.46 -0.95 -14.68
C ILE A 79 -0.91 -1.02 -16.10
N ILE A 80 -1.02 -2.18 -16.74
CA ILE A 80 -0.78 -2.31 -18.18
C ILE A 80 -2.14 -2.45 -18.87
N MET A 81 -2.44 -1.56 -19.80
CA MET A 81 -3.73 -1.49 -20.49
C MET A 81 -3.56 -1.63 -22.00
N THR A 82 -4.44 -2.41 -22.63
CA THR A 82 -4.53 -2.47 -24.09
C THR A 82 -5.70 -1.64 -24.60
N SER A 83 -5.54 -1.05 -25.78
CA SER A 83 -6.52 -0.10 -26.33
C SER A 83 -6.45 -0.03 -27.84
N ARG A 84 -7.44 0.63 -28.44
CA ARG A 84 -7.47 0.99 -29.85
C ARG A 84 -8.26 2.27 -30.09
N PRO A 85 -8.13 2.90 -31.27
CA PRO A 85 -9.06 3.93 -31.71
C PRO A 85 -10.50 3.42 -31.75
N ALA A 86 -11.46 4.30 -31.46
CA ALA A 86 -12.88 4.01 -31.54
C ALA A 86 -13.34 3.79 -32.99
N SER A 87 -12.73 4.51 -33.94
CA SER A 87 -12.95 4.33 -35.38
C SER A 87 -11.95 3.33 -35.95
N ILE A 88 -12.44 2.35 -36.70
CA ILE A 88 -11.67 1.20 -37.23
C ILE A 88 -11.81 1.06 -38.75
N GLY A 89 -12.60 1.93 -39.40
CA GLY A 89 -13.01 1.75 -40.80
C GLY A 89 -11.88 1.86 -41.83
N GLU A 90 -10.73 2.43 -41.43
CA GLU A 90 -9.55 2.63 -42.27
C GLU A 90 -8.42 1.64 -41.94
N ASP A 91 -8.64 0.69 -41.02
CA ASP A 91 -7.61 -0.24 -40.59
C ASP A 91 -7.39 -1.35 -41.63
N ALA A 92 -6.12 -1.57 -42.00
CA ALA A 92 -5.75 -2.55 -43.02
C ALA A 92 -5.94 -4.01 -42.56
N ILE A 93 -5.76 -4.28 -41.26
CA ILE A 93 -6.00 -5.56 -40.61
C ILE A 93 -7.09 -5.36 -39.56
N TRP A 94 -8.19 -6.11 -39.67
CA TRP A 94 -9.30 -6.02 -38.72
C TRP A 94 -10.12 -7.30 -38.63
N ALA A 95 -10.22 -7.84 -37.43
CA ALA A 95 -11.12 -8.92 -37.03
C ALA A 95 -11.66 -8.66 -35.60
N GLY A 96 -12.57 -9.52 -35.13
CA GLY A 96 -13.01 -9.48 -33.73
C GLY A 96 -11.82 -9.54 -32.78
N GLY A 97 -11.81 -8.67 -31.77
CA GLY A 97 -10.73 -8.59 -30.79
C GLY A 97 -9.50 -7.75 -31.19
N GLY A 98 -9.54 -7.05 -32.33
CA GLY A 98 -8.45 -6.15 -32.72
C GLY A 98 -8.13 -5.08 -31.65
N GLY A 99 -6.88 -5.03 -31.23
CA GLY A 99 -6.28 -3.98 -30.38
C GLY A 99 -5.45 -3.02 -31.24
N ALA A 100 -4.58 -2.21 -30.64
CA ALA A 100 -3.63 -1.37 -31.38
C ALA A 100 -2.46 -0.90 -30.51
N THR A 101 -2.74 -0.55 -29.25
CA THR A 101 -1.80 0.15 -28.37
C THR A 101 -1.76 -0.52 -27.00
N ILE A 102 -0.56 -0.73 -26.47
CA ILE A 102 -0.30 -1.16 -25.10
C ILE A 102 0.35 0.00 -24.35
N GLU A 103 -0.11 0.29 -23.15
CA GLU A 103 0.44 1.31 -22.27
C GLU A 103 0.64 0.79 -20.86
N ARG A 104 1.75 1.15 -20.23
CA ARG A 104 1.89 1.05 -18.78
C ARG A 104 1.64 2.42 -18.16
N ARG A 105 0.80 2.45 -17.13
CA ARG A 105 0.38 3.65 -16.42
C ARG A 105 0.62 3.49 -14.93
N THR A 106 0.93 4.59 -14.24
CA THR A 106 0.99 4.61 -12.78
C THR A 106 -0.40 4.41 -12.18
N TRP A 107 -0.45 4.19 -10.87
CA TRP A 107 -1.70 4.24 -10.10
C TRP A 107 -2.51 5.53 -10.38
N ASP A 108 -1.84 6.68 -10.43
CA ASP A 108 -2.46 7.98 -10.71
C ASP A 108 -2.77 8.22 -12.21
N ASN A 109 -2.69 7.18 -13.05
CA ASN A 109 -3.00 7.17 -14.47
C ASN A 109 -2.01 7.94 -15.39
N ASP A 110 -0.80 8.25 -14.90
CA ASP A 110 0.26 8.82 -15.73
C ASP A 110 0.87 7.75 -16.65
N VAL A 111 1.02 8.04 -17.94
CA VAL A 111 1.62 7.11 -18.91
C VAL A 111 3.13 7.04 -18.70
N LEU A 112 3.64 5.84 -18.40
CA LEU A 112 5.07 5.56 -18.28
C LEU A 112 5.70 5.21 -19.64
N TRP A 113 5.04 4.36 -20.42
CA TRP A 113 5.43 4.06 -21.79
C TRP A 113 4.23 3.64 -22.63
N SER A 114 4.36 3.75 -23.96
CA SER A 114 3.34 3.36 -24.93
C SER A 114 3.98 2.68 -26.15
N PHE A 115 3.35 1.62 -26.63
CA PHE A 115 3.72 0.94 -27.88
C PHE A 115 2.49 0.74 -28.75
N THR A 116 2.57 1.08 -30.04
CA THR A 116 1.44 0.93 -30.98
C THR A 116 1.86 0.13 -32.21
N ALA A 117 1.09 -0.92 -32.51
CA ALA A 117 1.19 -1.70 -33.74
C ALA A 117 -0.22 -1.87 -34.35
N ASN A 118 -0.48 -1.07 -35.38
CA ASN A 118 -1.67 -1.11 -36.23
C ASN A 118 -1.30 -0.54 -37.60
N ASN A 119 -0.84 -1.40 -38.51
CA ASN A 119 -0.48 -1.02 -39.88
C ASN A 119 -0.87 -2.13 -40.89
N ASP A 120 -0.40 -2.03 -42.13
CA ASP A 120 -0.73 -2.99 -43.21
C ASP A 120 -0.07 -4.36 -43.08
N SER A 121 0.92 -4.49 -42.19
CA SER A 121 1.75 -5.67 -42.03
C SER A 121 1.56 -6.34 -40.68
N VAL A 122 1.26 -5.57 -39.62
CA VAL A 122 1.10 -6.08 -38.25
C VAL A 122 0.04 -5.34 -37.45
N ARG A 123 -0.67 -6.06 -36.59
CA ARG A 123 -1.64 -5.50 -35.64
C ARG A 123 -1.71 -6.27 -34.33
N LEU A 124 -1.69 -5.57 -33.19
CA LEU A 124 -1.98 -6.15 -31.88
C LEU A 124 -3.45 -6.58 -31.73
N HIS A 125 -3.72 -7.70 -31.06
CA HIS A 125 -5.10 -8.12 -30.74
C HIS A 125 -5.21 -8.93 -29.47
N HIS A 126 -6.44 -8.94 -28.93
CA HIS A 126 -6.87 -9.71 -27.77
C HIS A 126 -6.09 -9.45 -26.48
N ASP A 127 -4.96 -10.12 -26.29
CA ASP A 127 -4.38 -10.30 -24.96
C ASP A 127 -2.86 -10.11 -24.92
N ILE A 128 -2.37 -9.94 -23.71
CA ILE A 128 -0.95 -9.80 -23.38
C ILE A 128 -0.66 -10.59 -22.12
N THR A 129 0.61 -10.87 -21.85
CA THR A 129 1.07 -11.29 -20.53
C THR A 129 2.32 -10.51 -20.15
N VAL A 130 2.60 -10.42 -18.85
CA VAL A 130 3.67 -9.59 -18.29
C VAL A 130 4.67 -10.52 -17.64
N THR A 131 5.94 -10.45 -18.06
CA THR A 131 7.00 -11.28 -17.48
C THR A 131 7.43 -10.72 -16.12
N PRO A 132 8.06 -11.52 -15.24
CA PRO A 132 8.60 -11.04 -13.96
C PRO A 132 9.58 -9.87 -14.07
N GLU A 133 10.29 -9.76 -15.20
CA GLU A 133 11.22 -8.66 -15.49
C GLU A 133 10.50 -7.36 -15.87
N GLY A 134 9.19 -7.43 -16.13
CA GLY A 134 8.35 -6.30 -16.55
C GLY A 134 8.27 -6.10 -18.05
N ASN A 135 8.72 -7.07 -18.85
CA ASN A 135 8.47 -7.10 -20.29
C ASN A 135 7.02 -7.51 -20.56
N VAL A 136 6.51 -7.16 -21.75
CA VAL A 136 5.14 -7.50 -22.16
C VAL A 136 5.18 -8.37 -23.41
N ILE A 137 4.66 -9.59 -23.31
CA ILE A 137 4.49 -10.48 -24.45
C ILE A 137 3.07 -10.28 -24.98
N ALA A 138 2.95 -9.97 -26.27
CA ALA A 138 1.70 -9.58 -26.90
C ALA A 138 1.38 -10.40 -28.15
N ILE A 139 0.09 -10.69 -28.34
CA ILE A 139 -0.40 -11.38 -29.53
C ILE A 139 -0.62 -10.37 -30.67
N CYS A 140 -0.11 -10.71 -31.85
CA CYS A 140 -0.23 -9.90 -33.06
C CYS A 140 -0.66 -10.73 -34.27
N TRP A 141 -1.46 -10.13 -35.13
CA TRP A 141 -1.62 -10.58 -36.50
C TRP A 141 -0.47 -10.06 -37.34
N GLU A 142 0.10 -10.91 -38.18
CA GLU A 142 0.95 -10.57 -39.31
C GLU A 142 0.26 -10.90 -40.65
N ALA A 143 0.37 -10.01 -41.63
CA ALA A 143 -0.21 -10.22 -42.94
C ALA A 143 0.73 -11.04 -43.83
N ILE A 144 0.25 -12.20 -44.30
CA ILE A 144 0.95 -13.07 -45.25
C ILE A 144 0.24 -13.02 -46.61
N ASP A 145 1.00 -12.72 -47.67
CA ASP A 145 0.46 -12.67 -49.03
C ASP A 145 0.01 -14.06 -49.52
N SER A 146 -1.10 -14.10 -50.25
CA SER A 146 -1.67 -15.36 -50.75
C SER A 146 -0.70 -16.21 -51.60
N LEU A 147 0.22 -15.60 -52.36
CA LEU A 147 1.21 -16.37 -53.13
C LEU A 147 2.21 -17.07 -52.20
N GLU A 148 2.58 -16.42 -51.11
CA GLU A 148 3.42 -17.03 -50.07
C GLU A 148 2.68 -18.15 -49.34
N CYS A 149 1.40 -17.96 -49.01
CA CYS A 149 0.57 -19.03 -48.44
C CYS A 149 0.56 -20.28 -49.35
N ILE A 150 0.32 -20.09 -50.66
CA ILE A 150 0.28 -21.20 -51.63
C ILE A 150 1.67 -21.83 -51.80
N ALA A 151 2.75 -21.06 -51.74
CA ALA A 151 4.11 -21.58 -51.79
C ALA A 151 4.44 -22.46 -50.56
N ASN A 152 3.88 -22.13 -49.39
CA ASN A 152 3.94 -22.89 -48.15
C ASN A 152 2.89 -24.02 -48.05
N GLY A 153 2.18 -24.31 -49.14
CA GLY A 153 1.29 -25.47 -49.26
C GLY A 153 -0.13 -25.26 -48.74
N ARG A 154 -0.55 -24.03 -48.41
CA ARG A 154 -1.97 -23.71 -48.17
C ARG A 154 -2.78 -23.98 -49.43
N ASN A 155 -3.89 -24.69 -49.27
CA ASN A 155 -4.87 -24.93 -50.31
C ASN A 155 -5.47 -23.59 -50.75
N PRO A 156 -5.36 -23.21 -52.04
CA PRO A 156 -5.92 -21.96 -52.56
C PRO A 156 -7.43 -21.79 -52.28
N GLU A 157 -8.18 -22.88 -52.10
CA GLU A 157 -9.62 -22.83 -51.78
C GLU A 157 -9.93 -22.40 -50.34
N LEU A 158 -8.91 -22.38 -49.46
CA LEU A 158 -9.00 -21.91 -48.08
C LEU A 158 -8.52 -20.46 -47.90
N LEU A 159 -8.22 -19.75 -48.99
CA LEU A 159 -7.77 -18.37 -48.98
C LEU A 159 -8.88 -17.43 -49.43
N GLU A 160 -9.11 -16.36 -48.66
CA GLU A 160 -10.07 -15.32 -48.99
C GLU A 160 -9.39 -13.95 -49.05
N GLY A 161 -9.63 -13.21 -50.14
CA GLY A 161 -9.23 -11.80 -50.21
C GLY A 161 -7.73 -11.54 -50.34
N GLY A 162 -6.96 -12.52 -50.80
CA GLY A 162 -5.56 -12.35 -51.21
C GLY A 162 -4.54 -12.27 -50.07
N VAL A 163 -4.96 -12.39 -48.82
CA VAL A 163 -4.11 -12.30 -47.64
C VAL A 163 -4.60 -13.25 -46.54
N LEU A 164 -3.67 -13.78 -45.75
CA LEU A 164 -3.95 -14.50 -44.52
C LEU A 164 -3.35 -13.70 -43.35
N TRP A 165 -4.05 -13.62 -42.23
CA TRP A 165 -3.55 -12.99 -41.00
C TRP A 165 -3.14 -14.08 -40.03
N SER A 166 -1.85 -14.38 -39.99
CA SER A 166 -1.30 -15.37 -39.08
C SER A 166 -0.97 -14.74 -37.73
N ASP A 167 -1.13 -15.49 -36.65
CA ASP A 167 -0.74 -15.03 -35.32
C ASP A 167 0.78 -15.17 -35.13
N LYS A 168 1.35 -14.18 -34.44
CA LYS A 168 2.70 -14.18 -33.91
C LYS A 168 2.70 -13.54 -32.51
N LEU A 169 3.73 -13.87 -31.74
CA LEU A 169 3.99 -13.30 -30.43
C LEU A 169 5.19 -12.36 -30.52
N ILE A 170 5.11 -11.22 -29.86
CA ILE A 170 6.23 -10.28 -29.73
C ILE A 170 6.45 -9.96 -28.26
N GLU A 171 7.70 -9.89 -27.83
CA GLU A 171 8.06 -9.41 -26.50
C GLU A 171 8.57 -7.97 -26.57
N LEU A 172 7.94 -7.12 -25.76
CA LEU A 172 8.21 -5.70 -25.66
C LEU A 172 9.02 -5.43 -24.39
N GLN A 173 10.22 -4.90 -24.55
CA GLN A 173 11.02 -4.36 -23.46
C GLN A 173 10.82 -2.83 -23.39
N PRO A 174 10.25 -2.28 -22.30
CA PRO A 174 10.10 -0.84 -22.15
C PRO A 174 11.46 -0.11 -22.21
N ASP A 175 11.49 1.01 -22.92
CA ASP A 175 12.69 1.84 -23.05
C ASP A 175 12.67 3.05 -22.10
N THR A 176 13.78 3.79 -22.04
CA THR A 176 13.91 4.99 -21.18
C THR A 176 13.34 6.28 -21.79
N LEU A 177 12.82 6.22 -23.01
CA LEU A 177 12.29 7.34 -23.79
C LEU A 177 10.74 7.34 -23.84
N GLY A 178 10.09 6.40 -23.14
CA GLY A 178 8.63 6.28 -23.09
C GLY A 178 8.03 5.38 -24.18
N GLY A 179 8.86 4.60 -24.86
CA GLY A 179 8.47 3.56 -25.83
C GLY A 179 8.77 2.15 -25.33
N ALA A 180 8.80 1.20 -26.26
CA ALA A 180 9.27 -0.16 -26.02
C ALA A 180 9.91 -0.72 -27.30
N ASP A 181 10.96 -1.52 -27.13
CA ASP A 181 11.65 -2.24 -28.20
C ASP A 181 11.13 -3.68 -28.29
N ILE A 182 10.99 -4.20 -29.52
CA ILE A 182 10.72 -5.64 -29.73
C ILE A 182 12.05 -6.39 -29.55
N VAL A 183 12.13 -7.25 -28.53
CA VAL A 183 13.36 -7.98 -28.17
C VAL A 183 13.32 -9.47 -28.50
N TRP A 184 12.11 -10.01 -28.67
CA TRP A 184 11.89 -11.40 -29.05
C TRP A 184 10.61 -11.52 -29.89
N GLU A 185 10.58 -12.49 -30.80
CA GLU A 185 9.37 -12.86 -31.53
C GLU A 185 9.29 -14.37 -31.78
N TRP A 186 8.07 -14.88 -31.84
CA TRP A 186 7.73 -16.23 -32.28
C TRP A 186 6.58 -16.17 -33.26
N ARG A 187 6.68 -16.87 -34.39
CA ARG A 187 5.72 -16.76 -35.50
C ARG A 187 5.13 -18.13 -35.78
N ALA A 188 3.82 -18.29 -35.61
CA ALA A 188 3.14 -19.56 -35.93
C ALA A 188 3.38 -19.98 -37.40
N TRP A 189 3.62 -19.00 -38.28
CA TRP A 189 3.92 -19.20 -39.69
C TRP A 189 5.24 -19.95 -39.95
N ASP A 190 6.17 -19.98 -39.00
CA ASP A 190 7.46 -20.66 -39.14
C ASP A 190 7.39 -22.14 -38.69
N HIS A 191 6.24 -22.59 -38.14
CA HIS A 191 6.03 -23.92 -37.56
C HIS A 191 4.96 -24.73 -38.31
N LEU A 192 5.03 -24.77 -39.65
CA LEU A 192 3.99 -25.34 -40.50
C LEU A 192 4.29 -26.77 -40.97
N VAL A 193 3.22 -27.55 -41.18
CA VAL A 193 3.21 -28.82 -41.91
C VAL A 193 1.99 -28.88 -42.83
N GLN A 194 2.07 -29.64 -43.92
CA GLN A 194 0.93 -29.94 -44.78
C GLN A 194 1.15 -31.23 -45.58
N ASP A 195 0.09 -31.98 -45.86
CA ASP A 195 0.11 -33.17 -46.73
C ASP A 195 -0.77 -33.02 -47.99
N PHE A 196 -1.15 -31.78 -48.32
CA PHE A 196 -2.02 -31.43 -49.45
C PHE A 196 -1.30 -31.44 -50.81
N ASP A 197 -0.16 -30.76 -50.92
CA ASP A 197 0.62 -30.63 -52.16
C ASP A 197 2.10 -30.98 -51.92
N SER A 198 2.48 -32.18 -52.35
CA SER A 198 3.85 -32.70 -52.28
C SER A 198 4.92 -31.91 -53.03
N THR A 199 4.52 -30.93 -53.85
CA THR A 199 5.44 -30.07 -54.61
C THR A 199 5.73 -28.73 -53.92
N LYS A 200 5.08 -28.45 -52.79
CA LYS A 200 5.20 -27.19 -52.03
C LYS A 200 6.08 -27.35 -50.79
N ALA A 201 6.44 -26.23 -50.17
CA ALA A 201 7.15 -26.25 -48.90
C ALA A 201 6.28 -26.88 -47.79
N ASN A 202 6.92 -27.19 -46.67
CA ASN A 202 6.29 -27.78 -45.47
C ASN A 202 5.57 -29.12 -45.72
N TYR A 203 5.85 -29.80 -46.84
CA TYR A 203 5.23 -31.09 -47.13
C TYR A 203 5.72 -32.18 -46.17
N GLY A 204 4.79 -32.79 -45.44
CA GLY A 204 5.04 -33.88 -44.50
C GLY A 204 3.70 -34.50 -44.07
N VAL A 205 3.74 -35.73 -43.56
CA VAL A 205 2.53 -36.36 -43.00
C VAL A 205 2.16 -35.59 -41.72
N VAL A 206 1.04 -34.89 -41.73
CA VAL A 206 0.59 -34.05 -40.59
C VAL A 206 0.54 -34.89 -39.32
N ALA A 207 -0.03 -36.10 -39.42
CA ALA A 207 -0.14 -37.00 -38.30
C ALA A 207 1.22 -37.34 -37.66
N ASP A 208 2.32 -37.36 -38.41
CA ASP A 208 3.67 -37.71 -37.90
C ASP A 208 4.49 -36.50 -37.41
N ASN A 209 3.94 -35.29 -37.49
CA ASN A 209 4.59 -34.03 -37.09
C ASN A 209 3.66 -33.24 -36.15
N GLN A 210 3.33 -33.81 -35.00
CA GLN A 210 2.31 -33.23 -34.11
C GLN A 210 2.73 -31.89 -33.51
N GLN A 211 4.05 -31.63 -33.43
CA GLN A 211 4.65 -30.39 -32.96
C GLN A 211 4.52 -29.21 -33.96
N LEU A 212 4.04 -29.48 -35.18
CA LEU A 212 3.83 -28.50 -36.23
C LEU A 212 2.33 -28.25 -36.48
N ILE A 213 2.03 -27.13 -37.12
CA ILE A 213 0.68 -26.62 -37.37
C ILE A 213 0.27 -27.00 -38.80
N ASP A 214 -0.84 -27.73 -38.93
CA ASP A 214 -1.40 -28.03 -40.25
C ASP A 214 -1.95 -26.75 -40.89
N VAL A 215 -1.20 -26.21 -41.86
CA VAL A 215 -1.58 -24.99 -42.57
C VAL A 215 -2.88 -25.18 -43.34
N ASN A 216 -3.42 -26.39 -43.50
CA ASN A 216 -4.67 -26.67 -44.19
C ASN A 216 -5.80 -27.13 -43.27
N TYR A 217 -5.61 -27.10 -41.95
CA TYR A 217 -6.69 -27.41 -41.03
C TYR A 217 -7.86 -26.44 -41.21
N GLY A 218 -9.08 -26.98 -41.23
CA GLY A 218 -10.31 -26.24 -41.48
C GLY A 218 -11.18 -26.79 -42.62
N SER A 219 -12.19 -26.03 -43.02
CA SER A 219 -13.11 -26.40 -44.11
C SER A 219 -13.36 -25.25 -45.09
N ILE A 220 -13.51 -25.60 -46.38
CA ILE A 220 -13.75 -24.63 -47.45
C ILE A 220 -15.05 -23.85 -47.17
N GLY A 221 -14.97 -22.51 -47.24
CA GLY A 221 -16.11 -21.61 -47.02
C GLY A 221 -16.41 -21.29 -45.55
N SER A 222 -15.60 -21.76 -44.60
CA SER A 222 -15.71 -21.45 -43.17
C SER A 222 -14.32 -21.17 -42.55
N GLN A 223 -13.45 -20.49 -43.29
CA GLN A 223 -12.11 -20.12 -42.84
C GLN A 223 -11.95 -18.60 -42.93
N PRO A 224 -11.86 -17.88 -41.80
CA PRO A 224 -11.58 -16.46 -41.81
C PRO A 224 -10.13 -16.19 -42.22
N ARG A 225 -9.82 -14.95 -42.61
CA ARG A 225 -8.43 -14.51 -42.83
C ARG A 225 -7.59 -14.63 -41.56
N ASP A 226 -8.21 -14.30 -40.44
CA ASP A 226 -7.74 -14.60 -39.09
C ASP A 226 -8.09 -16.08 -38.81
N TRP A 227 -7.14 -16.96 -39.08
CA TRP A 227 -7.37 -18.41 -39.13
C TRP A 227 -7.09 -19.11 -37.80
N HIS A 228 -6.24 -18.53 -36.95
CA HIS A 228 -5.91 -19.03 -35.60
C HIS A 228 -6.75 -18.35 -34.51
N HIS A 229 -7.01 -17.05 -34.64
CA HIS A 229 -7.78 -16.25 -33.69
C HIS A 229 -7.25 -16.33 -32.25
N MET A 230 -5.93 -16.30 -32.05
CA MET A 230 -5.36 -16.36 -30.70
C MET A 230 -5.99 -15.30 -29.80
N ASN A 231 -6.56 -15.74 -28.68
CA ASN A 231 -7.45 -14.90 -27.86
C ASN A 231 -7.08 -14.81 -26.38
N ALA A 232 -6.08 -15.58 -25.93
CA ALA A 232 -5.51 -15.52 -24.61
C ALA A 232 -4.06 -15.99 -24.65
N ILE A 233 -3.23 -15.41 -23.80
CA ILE A 233 -1.82 -15.76 -23.62
C ILE A 233 -1.47 -15.69 -22.13
N ASP A 234 -0.61 -16.60 -21.68
CA ASP A 234 -0.02 -16.50 -20.36
C ASP A 234 1.44 -16.97 -20.37
N TYR A 235 2.20 -16.56 -19.36
CA TYR A 235 3.62 -16.86 -19.21
C TYR A 235 3.91 -17.50 -17.86
N PHE A 236 4.61 -18.64 -17.90
CA PHE A 236 4.98 -19.40 -16.72
C PHE A 236 6.51 -19.39 -16.50
N PRO A 237 7.02 -18.66 -15.49
CA PRO A 237 8.46 -18.46 -15.29
C PRO A 237 9.14 -19.54 -14.42
N PHE A 238 8.43 -20.54 -13.91
CA PHE A 238 8.91 -21.37 -12.79
C PHE A 238 9.69 -22.63 -13.19
N TYR A 239 10.04 -22.81 -14.46
CA TYR A 239 10.91 -23.93 -14.87
C TYR A 239 12.38 -23.48 -14.90
N ASP A 240 13.27 -24.30 -14.31
CA ASP A 240 14.69 -23.98 -14.06
C ASP A 240 15.50 -23.58 -15.30
N THR A 241 15.07 -23.99 -16.50
CA THR A 241 15.84 -23.85 -17.75
C THR A 241 15.32 -22.81 -18.74
N ALA A 242 14.04 -22.46 -18.67
CA ALA A 242 13.36 -21.56 -19.62
C ALA A 242 11.91 -21.30 -19.15
N GLY A 243 11.35 -20.14 -19.49
CA GLY A 243 9.91 -19.90 -19.31
C GLY A 243 9.08 -20.65 -20.35
N GLN A 244 7.78 -20.80 -20.09
CA GLN A 244 6.83 -21.33 -21.08
C GLN A 244 5.72 -20.32 -21.36
N ILE A 245 5.20 -20.36 -22.58
CA ILE A 245 4.05 -19.55 -23.00
C ILE A 245 2.93 -20.50 -23.40
N ILE A 246 1.72 -20.25 -22.92
CA ILE A 246 0.50 -20.92 -23.37
C ILE A 246 -0.38 -19.94 -24.12
N VAL A 247 -1.00 -20.40 -25.21
CA VAL A 247 -1.94 -19.62 -26.00
C VAL A 247 -3.21 -20.41 -26.28
N SER A 248 -4.34 -19.71 -26.38
CA SER A 248 -5.62 -20.29 -26.78
C SER A 248 -5.91 -19.99 -28.24
N VAL A 249 -6.22 -21.05 -29.01
CA VAL A 249 -6.47 -21.01 -30.46
C VAL A 249 -7.89 -21.54 -30.76
N PRO A 250 -8.94 -20.70 -30.60
CA PRO A 250 -10.33 -21.12 -30.58
C PRO A 250 -10.86 -21.63 -31.93
N THR A 251 -10.32 -21.19 -33.07
CA THR A 251 -10.71 -21.71 -34.38
C THR A 251 -10.21 -23.13 -34.61
N PHE A 252 -9.10 -23.49 -33.97
CA PHE A 252 -8.59 -24.86 -33.93
C PHE A 252 -9.24 -25.68 -32.82
N ASN A 253 -9.89 -25.02 -31.85
CA ASN A 253 -10.34 -25.60 -30.61
C ASN A 253 -9.19 -26.27 -29.85
N GLU A 254 -8.04 -25.60 -29.83
CA GLU A 254 -6.83 -26.08 -29.17
C GLU A 254 -6.21 -25.01 -28.30
N VAL A 255 -5.47 -25.45 -27.30
CA VAL A 255 -4.49 -24.65 -26.57
C VAL A 255 -3.10 -25.17 -26.90
N TRP A 256 -2.12 -24.29 -27.04
CA TRP A 256 -0.75 -24.63 -27.42
C TRP A 256 0.24 -24.09 -26.38
N VAL A 257 1.28 -24.87 -26.09
CA VAL A 257 2.40 -24.44 -25.25
C VAL A 257 3.69 -24.47 -26.07
N ILE A 258 4.49 -23.42 -25.89
CA ILE A 258 5.83 -23.28 -26.47
C ILE A 258 6.84 -22.93 -25.37
N TRP A 259 8.11 -23.16 -25.66
CA TRP A 259 9.19 -22.60 -24.85
C TRP A 259 9.39 -21.11 -25.14
N HIS A 260 9.82 -20.37 -24.11
CA HIS A 260 10.37 -19.03 -24.21
C HIS A 260 11.88 -19.12 -23.90
N ASP A 261 12.72 -18.71 -24.86
CA ASP A 261 14.20 -18.71 -24.77
C ASP A 261 14.91 -20.07 -24.59
N TYR A 262 14.26 -21.20 -24.90
CA TYR A 262 14.91 -22.51 -24.83
C TYR A 262 15.61 -22.91 -26.15
N GLN A 263 16.91 -23.23 -26.08
CA GLN A 263 17.79 -23.41 -27.24
C GLN A 263 17.50 -24.64 -28.14
N PHE A 264 16.57 -25.51 -27.77
CA PHE A 264 16.44 -26.85 -28.38
C PHE A 264 15.29 -26.98 -29.36
N SER A 265 14.23 -26.17 -29.25
CA SER A 265 13.10 -26.21 -30.18
C SER A 265 12.21 -24.99 -29.95
N ASP A 266 11.81 -24.37 -31.06
CA ASP A 266 10.81 -23.30 -31.10
C ASP A 266 9.43 -23.85 -31.53
N ASP A 267 9.32 -25.16 -31.83
CA ASP A 267 8.05 -25.84 -32.16
C ASP A 267 7.13 -26.02 -30.93
N LEU A 268 5.87 -26.41 -31.17
CA LEU A 268 4.91 -26.72 -30.11
C LEU A 268 5.40 -27.89 -29.25
N ILE A 269 5.47 -27.69 -27.94
CA ILE A 269 5.87 -28.75 -26.99
C ILE A 269 4.67 -29.49 -26.39
N TRP A 270 3.50 -28.87 -26.49
CA TRP A 270 2.22 -29.46 -26.11
C TRP A 270 1.09 -28.75 -26.83
N ARG A 271 0.07 -29.52 -27.20
CA ARG A 271 -1.21 -29.02 -27.69
C ARG A 271 -2.32 -29.92 -27.21
N TRP A 272 -3.49 -29.35 -26.96
CA TRP A 272 -4.60 -30.09 -26.36
C TRP A 272 -5.95 -29.51 -26.76
N GLY A 273 -6.98 -30.35 -26.83
CA GLY A 273 -8.37 -29.94 -27.06
C GLY A 273 -9.02 -30.54 -28.30
N ASN A 274 -8.29 -30.69 -29.41
CA ASN A 274 -8.86 -31.21 -30.66
C ASN A 274 -7.82 -32.00 -31.49
N PRO A 275 -7.61 -33.29 -31.18
CA PRO A 275 -6.63 -34.11 -31.88
C PRO A 275 -6.84 -34.29 -33.40
N ALA A 276 -8.05 -34.02 -33.89
CA ALA A 276 -8.33 -34.01 -35.33
C ALA A 276 -7.58 -32.90 -36.07
N ALA A 277 -7.18 -31.82 -35.39
CA ALA A 277 -6.40 -30.71 -35.96
C ALA A 277 -4.99 -31.10 -36.43
N TYR A 278 -4.48 -32.24 -35.96
CA TYR A 278 -3.22 -32.82 -36.39
C TYR A 278 -3.38 -34.31 -36.74
N GLN A 279 -4.56 -34.71 -37.21
CA GLN A 279 -4.86 -36.05 -37.73
C GLN A 279 -4.58 -37.21 -36.75
N ARG A 280 -4.71 -36.98 -35.44
CA ARG A 280 -4.53 -38.01 -34.39
C ARG A 280 -5.80 -38.32 -33.59
N GLY A 281 -6.96 -37.84 -34.02
CA GLY A 281 -8.25 -38.22 -33.45
C GLY A 281 -9.41 -37.83 -34.35
N ASP A 282 -10.62 -37.94 -33.81
CA ASP A 282 -11.87 -37.53 -34.47
C ASP A 282 -12.74 -36.66 -33.55
N SER A 283 -13.99 -36.40 -33.97
CA SER A 283 -14.93 -35.57 -33.21
C SER A 283 -15.25 -36.08 -31.79
N THR A 284 -14.98 -37.35 -31.49
CA THR A 284 -15.19 -37.94 -30.16
C THR A 284 -14.04 -37.66 -29.20
N ASP A 285 -12.86 -37.29 -29.73
CA ASP A 285 -11.69 -36.91 -28.94
C ASP A 285 -11.67 -35.41 -28.62
N GLN A 286 -12.52 -34.60 -29.27
CA GLN A 286 -12.56 -33.15 -29.08
C GLN A 286 -13.15 -32.78 -27.71
N LYS A 287 -12.40 -31.98 -26.95
CA LYS A 287 -12.76 -31.49 -25.61
C LYS A 287 -13.04 -30.00 -25.57
N LEU A 288 -12.32 -29.21 -26.36
CA LEU A 288 -12.49 -27.76 -26.41
C LEU A 288 -13.39 -27.34 -27.57
N PHE A 289 -14.11 -26.24 -27.38
CA PHE A 289 -15.07 -25.69 -28.32
C PHE A 289 -15.06 -24.16 -28.25
N TYR A 290 -14.21 -23.54 -29.08
CA TYR A 290 -14.04 -22.09 -29.21
C TYR A 290 -13.70 -21.40 -27.88
N GLN A 291 -12.78 -22.00 -27.14
CA GLN A 291 -12.42 -21.64 -25.77
C GLN A 291 -11.73 -20.27 -25.64
N HIS A 292 -11.75 -19.70 -24.44
CA HIS A 292 -11.13 -18.42 -24.09
C HIS A 292 -10.37 -18.54 -22.77
N ASP A 293 -9.51 -17.55 -22.52
CA ASP A 293 -8.93 -17.29 -21.21
C ASP A 293 -8.10 -18.45 -20.65
N ILE A 294 -7.30 -19.10 -21.50
CA ILE A 294 -6.34 -20.10 -21.03
C ILE A 294 -5.22 -19.40 -20.23
N HIS A 295 -4.94 -19.90 -19.03
CA HIS A 295 -3.82 -19.44 -18.21
C HIS A 295 -3.43 -20.50 -17.18
N TRP A 296 -2.24 -20.35 -16.61
CA TRP A 296 -1.81 -21.17 -15.48
C TRP A 296 -2.48 -20.73 -14.18
N GLY A 297 -2.56 -21.64 -13.22
CA GLY A 297 -2.95 -21.32 -11.85
C GLY A 297 -1.89 -20.56 -11.06
N ASN A 298 -0.91 -19.90 -11.67
CA ASN A 298 0.07 -19.06 -10.98
C ASN A 298 -0.41 -17.61 -10.82
N GLY A 299 -1.68 -17.34 -11.12
CA GLY A 299 -2.30 -16.03 -11.06
C GLY A 299 -2.63 -15.51 -9.65
N LEU A 300 -3.44 -14.45 -9.61
CA LEU A 300 -3.79 -13.66 -8.43
C LEU A 300 -4.44 -14.52 -7.34
N GLY A 301 -3.64 -14.93 -6.34
CA GLY A 301 -4.10 -15.66 -5.15
C GLY A 301 -3.70 -17.14 -5.08
N VAL A 302 -3.06 -17.69 -6.11
CA VAL A 302 -2.61 -19.08 -6.12
C VAL A 302 -1.08 -19.13 -6.11
N ASN A 303 -0.52 -19.48 -4.95
CA ASN A 303 0.93 -19.51 -4.71
C ASN A 303 1.56 -20.86 -5.09
N PRO A 304 2.90 -20.96 -5.22
CA PRO A 304 3.60 -22.23 -5.54
C PRO A 304 3.30 -23.43 -4.61
N GLY A 305 2.74 -23.17 -3.42
CA GLY A 305 2.30 -24.22 -2.49
C GLY A 305 0.88 -24.75 -2.73
N ASN A 306 0.13 -24.17 -3.66
CA ASN A 306 -1.24 -24.58 -3.98
C ASN A 306 -1.22 -25.67 -5.07
N PRO A 307 -1.99 -26.77 -4.93
CA PRO A 307 -2.04 -27.84 -5.94
C PRO A 307 -2.50 -27.37 -7.34
N ASP A 308 -3.20 -26.24 -7.43
CA ASP A 308 -3.68 -25.68 -8.68
C ASP A 308 -2.62 -24.86 -9.42
N PHE A 309 -1.47 -24.58 -8.80
CA PHE A 309 -0.43 -23.68 -9.31
C PHE A 309 0.10 -24.05 -10.72
N THR A 310 0.21 -25.34 -11.01
CA THR A 310 0.73 -25.84 -12.31
C THR A 310 -0.39 -26.29 -13.25
N LYS A 311 -1.66 -26.15 -12.85
CA LYS A 311 -2.82 -26.54 -13.67
C LYS A 311 -3.21 -25.39 -14.60
N PHE A 312 -3.96 -25.72 -15.65
CA PHE A 312 -4.47 -24.73 -16.59
C PHE A 312 -5.97 -24.52 -16.39
N PHE A 313 -6.41 -23.28 -16.50
CA PHE A 313 -7.79 -22.85 -16.32
C PHE A 313 -8.29 -22.32 -17.65
N VAL A 314 -9.51 -22.71 -18.04
CA VAL A 314 -10.06 -22.34 -19.36
C VAL A 314 -11.57 -22.16 -19.31
N PHE A 315 -12.07 -21.20 -20.09
CA PHE A 315 -13.50 -21.03 -20.34
C PHE A 315 -13.85 -21.67 -21.70
N ASN A 316 -14.69 -22.72 -21.70
CA ASN A 316 -15.07 -23.48 -22.89
C ASN A 316 -16.45 -23.02 -23.40
N ASN A 317 -16.48 -22.27 -24.49
CA ASN A 317 -17.64 -21.43 -24.85
C ASN A 317 -18.79 -22.15 -25.55
N ARG A 318 -18.49 -23.11 -26.43
CA ARG A 318 -19.46 -23.63 -27.42
C ARG A 318 -19.62 -25.15 -27.32
N VAL A 319 -19.65 -25.68 -26.11
CA VAL A 319 -19.79 -27.12 -25.88
C VAL A 319 -21.12 -27.62 -26.44
N PRO A 320 -21.13 -28.59 -27.37
CA PRO A 320 -22.37 -29.14 -27.93
C PRO A 320 -23.25 -29.78 -26.85
N ASN A 321 -24.54 -29.48 -26.87
CA ASN A 321 -25.48 -30.14 -25.97
C ASN A 321 -25.73 -31.58 -26.43
N VAL A 322 -25.72 -32.54 -25.49
CA VAL A 322 -25.94 -33.97 -25.81
C VAL A 322 -27.35 -34.22 -26.37
N ASP A 323 -28.37 -33.57 -25.79
CA ASP A 323 -29.78 -33.89 -26.06
C ASP A 323 -30.55 -32.81 -26.84
N THR A 324 -29.92 -31.68 -27.18
CA THR A 324 -30.60 -30.55 -27.83
C THR A 324 -29.78 -29.92 -28.95
N THR A 325 -30.44 -29.27 -29.90
CA THR A 325 -29.77 -28.41 -30.88
C THR A 325 -29.29 -27.14 -30.18
N GLY A 326 -27.99 -26.98 -30.00
CA GLY A 326 -27.41 -25.80 -29.38
C GLY A 326 -26.11 -26.10 -28.64
N THR A 327 -25.58 -25.07 -27.98
CA THR A 327 -24.36 -25.15 -27.17
C THR A 327 -24.60 -24.54 -25.80
N HIS A 328 -23.80 -24.96 -24.83
CA HIS A 328 -23.65 -24.30 -23.52
C HIS A 328 -22.18 -23.89 -23.34
N SER A 329 -21.91 -23.15 -22.26
CA SER A 329 -20.54 -22.89 -21.82
C SER A 329 -20.26 -23.61 -20.51
N GLU A 330 -19.00 -23.94 -20.30
CA GLU A 330 -18.48 -24.51 -19.06
C GLU A 330 -17.11 -23.91 -18.78
N VAL A 331 -16.71 -23.93 -17.52
CA VAL A 331 -15.34 -23.64 -17.10
C VAL A 331 -14.65 -24.94 -16.73
N ALA A 332 -13.36 -25.05 -16.99
CA ALA A 332 -12.65 -26.31 -16.83
C ALA A 332 -11.22 -26.15 -16.33
N VAL A 333 -10.74 -27.19 -15.66
CA VAL A 333 -9.36 -27.34 -15.18
C VAL A 333 -8.69 -28.48 -15.94
N ILE A 334 -7.54 -28.19 -16.54
CA ILE A 334 -6.68 -29.16 -17.22
C ILE A 334 -5.46 -29.38 -16.33
N SER A 335 -5.11 -30.64 -16.09
CA SER A 335 -4.04 -31.05 -15.19
C SER A 335 -2.97 -31.81 -15.95
N PRO A 336 -2.12 -31.10 -16.73
CA PRO A 336 -1.08 -31.74 -17.49
C PRO A 336 0.08 -32.15 -16.58
N ILE A 337 0.77 -33.22 -16.97
CA ILE A 337 1.98 -33.68 -16.30
C ILE A 337 3.16 -33.24 -17.15
N PHE A 338 3.95 -32.31 -16.64
CA PHE A 338 5.22 -31.91 -17.22
C PHE A 338 6.36 -32.68 -16.54
N ASP A 339 7.16 -33.41 -17.31
CA ASP A 339 8.36 -34.08 -16.82
C ASP A 339 9.58 -33.19 -17.10
N GLU A 340 10.16 -32.62 -16.05
CA GLU A 340 11.33 -31.76 -16.14
C GLU A 340 12.60 -32.50 -16.58
N TYR A 341 12.70 -33.82 -16.32
CA TYR A 341 13.86 -34.61 -16.75
C TYR A 341 13.84 -34.89 -18.24
N ASP A 342 12.65 -35.20 -18.77
CA ASP A 342 12.44 -35.43 -20.20
C ASP A 342 12.20 -34.11 -20.96
N GLY A 343 11.96 -33.00 -20.25
CA GLY A 343 11.75 -31.66 -20.81
C GLY A 343 10.47 -31.55 -21.63
N GLY A 344 9.42 -32.27 -21.23
CA GLY A 344 8.20 -32.37 -22.04
C GLY A 344 6.97 -32.82 -21.27
N TYR A 345 5.82 -32.61 -21.88
CA TYR A 345 4.54 -33.04 -21.35
C TYR A 345 4.26 -34.52 -21.66
N ALA A 346 3.45 -35.16 -20.81
CA ALA A 346 3.03 -36.55 -21.00
C ALA A 346 2.44 -36.78 -22.42
N PHE A 347 3.08 -37.67 -23.17
CA PHE A 347 2.73 -37.98 -24.56
C PHE A 347 2.46 -39.48 -24.73
N ASN A 348 1.28 -39.82 -25.25
CA ASN A 348 0.93 -41.20 -25.54
C ASN A 348 1.41 -41.56 -26.96
N THR A 349 2.54 -42.26 -27.05
CA THR A 349 3.13 -42.66 -28.34
C THR A 349 2.28 -43.66 -29.14
N SER A 350 1.28 -44.30 -28.52
CA SER A 350 0.41 -45.25 -29.22
C SER A 350 -0.72 -44.54 -29.97
N THR A 351 -1.24 -43.44 -29.39
CA THR A 351 -2.27 -42.61 -30.01
C THR A 351 -1.68 -41.41 -30.75
N GLY A 352 -0.45 -41.00 -30.42
CA GLY A 352 0.18 -39.78 -30.91
C GLY A 352 -0.45 -38.51 -30.33
N GLN A 353 -1.00 -38.57 -29.11
CA GLN A 353 -1.70 -37.46 -28.45
C GLN A 353 -1.01 -37.08 -27.14
N TRP A 354 -1.01 -35.80 -26.79
CA TRP A 354 -0.61 -35.34 -25.46
C TRP A 354 -1.75 -35.53 -24.45
N GLY A 355 -1.38 -35.82 -23.20
CA GLY A 355 -2.32 -35.88 -22.07
C GLY A 355 -2.61 -34.50 -21.46
N PRO A 356 -3.56 -34.43 -20.51
CA PRO A 356 -4.36 -35.54 -19.97
C PRO A 356 -5.44 -36.03 -20.95
N GLU A 357 -6.05 -37.19 -20.68
CA GLU A 357 -7.14 -37.72 -21.55
C GLU A 357 -8.46 -36.96 -21.39
N ASP A 358 -8.68 -36.33 -20.24
CA ASP A 358 -9.89 -35.54 -19.95
C ASP A 358 -9.57 -34.37 -19.01
N PHE A 359 -10.54 -33.48 -18.84
CA PHE A 359 -10.48 -32.46 -17.80
C PHE A 359 -10.37 -33.09 -16.40
N GLU A 360 -9.67 -32.41 -15.49
CA GLU A 360 -9.69 -32.78 -14.07
C GLU A 360 -11.04 -32.40 -13.44
N TRP A 361 -11.55 -31.24 -13.83
CA TRP A 361 -12.80 -30.69 -13.31
C TRP A 361 -13.47 -29.81 -14.36
N THR A 362 -14.81 -29.85 -14.38
CA THR A 362 -15.63 -28.94 -15.17
C THR A 362 -16.81 -28.44 -14.34
N TYR A 363 -17.30 -27.24 -14.66
CA TYR A 363 -18.49 -26.66 -14.08
C TYR A 363 -19.32 -25.93 -15.11
N THR A 364 -20.63 -26.16 -15.06
CA THR A 364 -21.63 -25.42 -15.84
C THR A 364 -22.89 -25.25 -15.01
N GLN A 365 -23.68 -24.22 -15.33
CA GLN A 365 -24.95 -23.94 -14.68
C GLN A 365 -25.98 -23.38 -15.68
N PRO A 366 -27.29 -23.47 -15.37
CA PRO A 366 -28.30 -22.81 -16.18
C PRO A 366 -28.01 -21.32 -16.35
N GLY A 367 -28.02 -20.83 -17.59
CA GLY A 367 -27.71 -19.43 -17.91
C GLY A 367 -26.25 -19.16 -18.29
N LEU A 368 -25.31 -20.07 -17.96
CA LEU A 368 -23.93 -19.98 -18.42
C LEU A 368 -23.84 -20.34 -19.91
N ASN A 369 -23.98 -19.33 -20.77
CA ASN A 369 -23.94 -19.48 -22.22
C ASN A 369 -23.37 -18.24 -22.90
N SER A 370 -22.06 -18.29 -23.19
CA SER A 370 -21.32 -17.25 -23.89
C SER A 370 -20.59 -17.86 -25.07
N THR A 371 -20.95 -17.52 -26.29
CA THR A 371 -20.30 -18.11 -27.48
C THR A 371 -18.92 -17.51 -27.82
N GLY A 372 -18.35 -16.68 -26.97
CA GLY A 372 -17.02 -16.05 -27.10
C GLY A 372 -16.80 -15.03 -25.99
N LEU A 373 -15.61 -14.43 -25.89
CA LEU A 373 -15.19 -13.68 -24.70
C LEU A 373 -15.21 -14.62 -23.46
N SER A 374 -15.36 -14.03 -22.27
CA SER A 374 -15.49 -14.71 -20.98
C SER A 374 -14.14 -15.05 -20.34
N SER A 375 -14.16 -15.20 -19.02
CA SER A 375 -13.00 -15.56 -18.22
C SER A 375 -13.35 -16.51 -17.09
N PHE A 376 -12.34 -17.24 -16.60
CA PHE A 376 -12.45 -18.15 -15.48
C PHE A 376 -11.20 -18.11 -14.62
N GLN A 377 -11.32 -17.59 -13.40
CA GLN A 377 -10.22 -17.54 -12.45
C GLN A 377 -10.49 -18.44 -11.24
N ARG A 378 -9.49 -19.25 -10.87
CA ARG A 378 -9.46 -19.95 -9.58
C ARG A 378 -8.95 -19.00 -8.48
N LEU A 379 -9.70 -18.89 -7.39
CA LEU A 379 -9.38 -18.06 -6.24
C LEU A 379 -8.56 -18.84 -5.20
N GLY A 380 -7.78 -18.13 -4.38
CA GLY A 380 -6.83 -18.74 -3.44
C GLY A 380 -7.45 -19.64 -2.36
N ASN A 381 -8.74 -19.48 -2.07
CA ASN A 381 -9.51 -20.32 -1.14
C ASN A 381 -10.18 -21.54 -1.83
N GLY A 382 -9.92 -21.78 -3.11
CA GLY A 382 -10.57 -22.83 -3.90
C GLY A 382 -11.85 -22.39 -4.62
N GLY A 383 -12.37 -21.18 -4.34
CA GLY A 383 -13.50 -20.59 -5.06
C GLY A 383 -13.20 -20.31 -6.53
N SER A 384 -14.22 -20.00 -7.32
CA SER A 384 -14.13 -19.78 -8.76
C SER A 384 -14.87 -18.50 -9.15
N LEU A 385 -14.17 -17.57 -9.79
CA LEU A 385 -14.74 -16.39 -10.41
C LEU A 385 -14.96 -16.67 -11.90
N ILE A 386 -16.20 -16.46 -12.36
CA ILE A 386 -16.62 -16.78 -13.73
C ILE A 386 -17.23 -15.53 -14.34
N CYS A 387 -16.68 -15.05 -15.47
CA CYS A 387 -17.26 -13.95 -16.24
C CYS A 387 -17.95 -14.49 -17.48
N ASN A 388 -19.27 -14.34 -17.58
CA ASN A 388 -20.05 -14.58 -18.79
C ASN A 388 -20.02 -13.33 -19.68
N GLY A 389 -19.01 -13.25 -20.54
CA GLY A 389 -18.63 -11.98 -21.16
C GLY A 389 -19.66 -11.38 -22.10
N ARG A 390 -20.51 -12.18 -22.76
CA ARG A 390 -21.54 -11.66 -23.66
C ARG A 390 -22.77 -11.10 -22.95
N THR A 391 -23.01 -11.47 -21.69
CA THR A 391 -24.11 -10.98 -20.85
C THR A 391 -23.65 -10.03 -19.75
N GLY A 392 -22.33 -9.85 -19.61
CA GLY A 392 -21.69 -9.00 -18.61
C GLY A 392 -21.91 -9.47 -17.17
N GLU A 393 -22.34 -10.72 -16.99
CA GLU A 393 -22.55 -11.36 -15.68
C GLU A 393 -21.22 -11.89 -15.16
N ILE A 394 -20.97 -11.69 -13.88
CA ILE A 394 -19.81 -12.18 -13.17
C ILE A 394 -20.32 -12.87 -11.91
N THR A 395 -19.90 -14.10 -11.69
CA THR A 395 -20.34 -14.91 -10.56
C THR A 395 -19.13 -15.49 -9.84
N GLU A 396 -19.14 -15.39 -8.53
CA GLU A 396 -18.22 -16.13 -7.66
C GLU A 396 -18.97 -17.31 -7.03
N ILE A 397 -18.39 -18.49 -7.18
CA ILE A 397 -18.86 -19.70 -6.51
C ILE A 397 -17.78 -20.25 -5.58
N THR A 398 -18.20 -20.83 -4.47
CA THR A 398 -17.34 -21.62 -3.59
C THR A 398 -16.93 -22.95 -4.26
N GLU A 399 -15.97 -23.66 -3.67
CA GLU A 399 -15.54 -24.98 -4.16
C GLU A 399 -16.69 -26.01 -4.23
N ASP A 400 -17.66 -25.91 -3.31
CA ASP A 400 -18.86 -26.75 -3.28
C ASP A 400 -20.01 -26.23 -4.18
N GLY A 401 -19.76 -25.16 -4.95
CA GLY A 401 -20.69 -24.63 -5.94
C GLY A 401 -21.80 -23.73 -5.39
N GLN A 402 -21.64 -23.19 -4.18
CA GLN A 402 -22.56 -22.18 -3.64
C GLN A 402 -22.20 -20.80 -4.20
N THR A 403 -23.20 -20.01 -4.57
CA THR A 403 -23.00 -18.63 -5.01
C THR A 403 -22.59 -17.74 -3.85
N ALA A 404 -21.40 -17.16 -3.90
CA ALA A 404 -20.92 -16.19 -2.93
C ALA A 404 -21.19 -14.74 -3.36
N TRP A 405 -21.17 -14.48 -4.67
CA TRP A 405 -21.36 -13.13 -5.22
C TRP A 405 -21.83 -13.19 -6.67
N GLU A 406 -22.73 -12.28 -7.04
CA GLU A 406 -23.16 -12.08 -8.42
C GLU A 406 -23.20 -10.60 -8.75
N TYR A 407 -22.66 -10.27 -9.91
CA TYR A 407 -22.65 -8.92 -10.44
C TYR A 407 -23.01 -8.93 -11.91
N ARG A 408 -23.70 -7.89 -12.36
CA ARG A 408 -23.98 -7.69 -13.79
C ARG A 408 -23.60 -6.28 -14.21
N THR A 409 -22.69 -6.21 -15.16
CA THR A 409 -22.14 -4.95 -15.68
C THR A 409 -23.27 -4.01 -16.12
N PRO A 410 -23.48 -2.87 -15.44
CA PRO A 410 -24.67 -2.02 -15.61
C PRO A 410 -24.50 -1.03 -16.77
N LEU A 411 -24.22 -1.55 -17.96
CA LEU A 411 -23.97 -0.74 -19.16
C LEU A 411 -24.90 -1.15 -20.31
N LEU A 412 -25.30 -0.21 -21.15
CA LEU A 412 -25.98 -0.45 -22.42
C LEU A 412 -25.19 0.25 -23.52
N GLN A 413 -24.45 -0.52 -24.30
CA GLN A 413 -23.56 -0.01 -25.36
C GLN A 413 -22.59 1.07 -24.84
N GLY A 414 -22.13 0.90 -23.61
CA GLY A 414 -21.21 1.82 -22.93
C GLY A 414 -21.88 2.92 -22.10
N ALA A 415 -23.21 3.05 -22.11
CA ALA A 415 -23.90 4.01 -21.24
C ALA A 415 -24.39 3.34 -19.95
N PRO A 416 -24.18 3.93 -18.75
CA PRO A 416 -24.82 3.51 -17.52
C PRO A 416 -26.34 3.33 -17.64
N VAL A 417 -26.88 2.32 -16.94
CA VAL A 417 -28.34 2.06 -16.91
C VAL A 417 -28.87 1.98 -15.49
N ALA A 418 -30.18 2.19 -15.33
CA ALA A 418 -30.85 2.08 -14.05
C ALA A 418 -31.31 0.64 -13.74
N GLN A 419 -31.60 0.37 -12.47
CA GLN A 419 -32.26 -0.87 -12.04
C GLN A 419 -33.57 -1.08 -12.81
N GLY A 420 -33.88 -2.34 -13.13
CA GLY A 420 -35.01 -2.74 -13.98
C GLY A 420 -34.76 -2.69 -15.49
N THR A 421 -33.59 -2.23 -15.95
CA THR A 421 -33.27 -2.18 -17.39
C THR A 421 -33.03 -3.59 -17.94
N GLU A 422 -33.78 -4.00 -18.98
CA GLU A 422 -33.54 -5.26 -19.68
C GLU A 422 -32.32 -5.17 -20.60
N LEU A 423 -31.26 -5.93 -20.28
CA LEU A 423 -30.07 -6.05 -21.12
C LEU A 423 -30.11 -7.33 -21.94
N ALA A 424 -30.04 -7.19 -23.27
CA ALA A 424 -29.91 -8.28 -24.22
C ALA A 424 -28.43 -8.69 -24.41
N LEU A 425 -28.22 -9.85 -25.04
CA LEU A 425 -26.90 -10.34 -25.40
C LEU A 425 -26.10 -9.28 -26.18
N ASN A 426 -24.85 -9.04 -25.77
CA ASN A 426 -23.93 -8.02 -26.28
C ASN A 426 -24.25 -6.55 -25.94
N ASN A 427 -25.22 -6.26 -25.07
CA ASN A 427 -25.44 -4.88 -24.63
C ASN A 427 -24.36 -4.39 -23.66
N ASN A 428 -23.85 -5.28 -22.82
CA ASN A 428 -22.93 -5.00 -21.71
C ASN A 428 -21.72 -5.92 -21.76
N LEU A 429 -21.10 -6.04 -22.94
CA LEU A 429 -19.94 -6.91 -23.15
C LEU A 429 -18.84 -6.60 -22.14
N THR A 430 -18.40 -7.63 -21.41
CA THR A 430 -17.26 -7.57 -20.49
C THR A 430 -16.30 -8.66 -20.91
N PHE A 431 -15.10 -8.29 -21.36
CA PHE A 431 -14.18 -9.25 -21.97
C PHE A 431 -13.70 -10.31 -20.96
N ARG A 432 -13.19 -9.82 -19.83
CA ARG A 432 -12.65 -10.58 -18.70
C ARG A 432 -12.99 -9.84 -17.40
N ALA A 433 -13.02 -10.58 -16.31
CA ALA A 433 -12.97 -10.07 -14.95
C ALA A 433 -11.95 -10.86 -14.12
N ASP A 434 -11.17 -10.15 -13.32
CA ASP A 434 -10.13 -10.72 -12.45
C ASP A 434 -10.29 -10.19 -11.02
N ARG A 435 -10.28 -11.06 -10.02
CA ARG A 435 -10.24 -10.71 -8.60
C ARG A 435 -8.80 -10.63 -8.12
N TYR A 436 -8.43 -9.46 -7.63
CA TYR A 436 -7.19 -9.20 -6.92
C TYR A 436 -7.45 -9.38 -5.42
N PRO A 437 -6.67 -10.20 -4.68
CA PRO A 437 -6.83 -10.37 -3.24
C PRO A 437 -6.77 -9.03 -2.49
N ALA A 438 -7.49 -8.89 -1.38
CA ALA A 438 -7.49 -7.63 -0.60
C ALA A 438 -6.09 -7.19 -0.14
N ALA A 439 -5.19 -8.16 0.09
CA ALA A 439 -3.79 -7.92 0.44
C ALA A 439 -2.85 -7.80 -0.77
N PHE A 440 -3.38 -7.61 -1.99
CA PHE A 440 -2.55 -7.47 -3.19
C PHE A 440 -1.62 -6.24 -3.05
N PRO A 441 -0.31 -6.35 -3.34
CA PRO A 441 0.65 -5.30 -2.98
C PRO A 441 0.37 -3.91 -3.54
N ALA A 442 -0.30 -3.81 -4.71
CA ALA A 442 -0.70 -2.53 -5.30
C ALA A 442 -1.65 -1.70 -4.43
N PHE A 443 -2.37 -2.34 -3.50
CA PHE A 443 -3.36 -1.67 -2.65
C PHE A 443 -2.75 -1.09 -1.37
N ALA A 444 -1.48 -1.39 -1.08
CA ALA A 444 -0.82 -0.91 0.12
C ALA A 444 -0.72 0.62 0.12
N GLY A 445 -1.31 1.27 1.13
CA GLY A 445 -1.31 2.73 1.28
C GLY A 445 -2.29 3.47 0.37
N GLN A 446 -3.13 2.75 -0.38
CA GLN A 446 -4.20 3.34 -1.18
C GLN A 446 -5.50 3.40 -0.38
N ASP A 447 -6.25 4.48 -0.52
CA ASP A 447 -7.61 4.57 0.00
C ASP A 447 -8.59 3.93 -0.98
N LEU A 448 -9.09 2.76 -0.61
CA LEU A 448 -10.11 2.00 -1.34
C LEU A 448 -11.41 1.88 -0.52
N SER A 449 -11.56 2.71 0.53
CA SER A 449 -12.66 2.62 1.50
C SER A 449 -14.01 3.08 0.95
N SER A 450 -14.00 3.89 -0.12
CA SER A 450 -15.20 4.42 -0.75
C SER A 450 -15.11 4.40 -2.27
N GLY A 451 -16.26 4.31 -2.92
CA GLY A 451 -16.37 4.34 -4.37
C GLY A 451 -17.77 4.72 -4.81
N MET A 452 -17.98 4.74 -6.13
CA MET A 452 -19.30 4.99 -6.72
C MET A 452 -19.69 3.82 -7.62
N VAL A 453 -20.92 3.34 -7.48
CA VAL A 453 -21.51 2.37 -8.40
C VAL A 453 -21.67 2.95 -9.81
N ILE A 454 -21.71 2.06 -10.82
CA ILE A 454 -21.81 2.47 -12.23
C ILE A 454 -23.27 2.74 -12.63
N GLU A 455 -24.24 1.99 -12.10
CA GLU A 455 -25.65 2.15 -12.44
C GLU A 455 -26.24 3.52 -12.05
N VAL A 456 -27.29 3.90 -12.76
CA VAL A 456 -28.10 5.08 -12.44
C VAL A 456 -29.16 4.69 -11.41
N ASP A 457 -29.41 5.54 -10.41
CA ASP A 457 -30.39 5.28 -9.34
C ASP A 457 -30.18 3.92 -8.65
N PRO A 458 -29.01 3.68 -8.01
CA PRO A 458 -28.70 2.40 -7.40
C PRO A 458 -29.63 2.06 -6.25
N THR A 459 -29.82 0.76 -6.04
CA THR A 459 -30.48 0.22 -4.84
C THR A 459 -29.48 -0.73 -4.18
N PRO A 460 -28.59 -0.24 -3.30
CA PRO A 460 -27.56 -1.10 -2.70
C PRO A 460 -28.20 -2.22 -1.90
N LEU A 461 -27.58 -3.40 -1.92
CA LEU A 461 -27.98 -4.52 -1.06
C LEU A 461 -27.92 -4.11 0.42
N GLU A 462 -28.72 -4.74 1.29
CA GLU A 462 -28.73 -4.43 2.72
C GLU A 462 -27.33 -4.48 3.35
N VAL A 463 -26.54 -5.47 2.96
CA VAL A 463 -25.15 -5.65 3.38
C VAL A 463 -24.18 -4.58 2.85
N CYS A 464 -24.61 -3.82 1.85
CA CYS A 464 -23.86 -2.74 1.21
C CYS A 464 -24.40 -1.35 1.56
N GLN A 465 -25.44 -1.28 2.41
CA GLN A 465 -25.85 0.01 2.95
C GLN A 465 -24.79 0.46 3.94
N PRO A 466 -24.36 1.74 3.90
CA PRO A 466 -23.47 2.26 4.93
C PRO A 466 -24.12 2.04 6.29
N LEU A 467 -23.38 1.44 7.22
CA LEU A 467 -23.81 1.33 8.61
C LEU A 467 -24.07 2.75 9.13
N ALA A 468 -25.22 2.98 9.76
CA ALA A 468 -25.44 4.23 10.47
C ALA A 468 -24.64 4.18 11.77
N CYS A 469 -24.03 5.29 12.17
CA CYS A 469 -23.42 5.37 13.48
C CYS A 469 -24.49 5.23 14.57
N GLU A 470 -24.47 4.11 15.32
CA GLU A 470 -25.44 3.81 16.37
C GLU A 470 -25.03 4.34 17.76
N ASN A 471 -23.83 4.92 17.91
CA ASN A 471 -23.37 5.48 19.18
C ASN A 471 -23.84 6.93 19.36
N GLU A 472 -24.74 7.16 20.31
CA GLU A 472 -25.31 8.49 20.65
C GLU A 472 -24.26 9.55 21.02
N LEU A 473 -23.03 9.14 21.31
CA LEU A 473 -21.92 10.01 21.71
C LEU A 473 -21.02 10.43 20.54
N ALA A 474 -21.22 9.85 19.35
CA ALA A 474 -20.50 10.24 18.15
C ALA A 474 -21.00 11.58 17.61
N CYS A 475 -20.10 12.35 17.01
CA CYS A 475 -20.41 13.63 16.38
C CYS A 475 -21.38 13.48 15.19
N ASN A 476 -21.33 12.34 14.52
CA ASN A 476 -22.20 11.96 13.39
C ASN A 476 -23.26 10.91 13.79
N PHE A 477 -23.72 10.91 15.04
CA PHE A 477 -24.74 9.97 15.49
C PHE A 477 -25.99 9.98 14.59
N GLY A 478 -26.40 8.79 14.15
CA GLY A 478 -27.55 8.61 13.26
C GLY A 478 -27.29 9.00 11.81
N GLU A 479 -26.08 9.42 11.47
CA GLU A 479 -25.63 9.65 10.09
C GLU A 479 -24.96 8.39 9.53
N ALA A 480 -24.89 8.30 8.20
CA ALA A 480 -24.29 7.16 7.51
C ALA A 480 -22.75 7.22 7.58
N GLY A 481 -22.12 6.09 7.87
CA GLY A 481 -20.67 5.93 7.99
C GLY A 481 -20.22 5.49 9.38
N ASP A 482 -18.91 5.30 9.54
CA ASP A 482 -18.31 4.98 10.84
C ASP A 482 -18.54 6.10 11.85
N CYS A 483 -18.60 5.76 13.14
CA CYS A 483 -18.78 6.74 14.18
C CYS A 483 -17.54 7.65 14.32
N VAL A 484 -17.72 8.95 14.10
CA VAL A 484 -16.70 9.98 14.26
C VAL A 484 -16.82 10.56 15.67
N TYR A 485 -15.77 10.38 16.47
CA TYR A 485 -15.76 10.79 17.89
C TYR A 485 -14.89 12.01 18.16
N VAL A 486 -14.02 12.36 17.20
CA VAL A 486 -13.19 13.56 17.22
C VAL A 486 -13.34 14.23 15.86
N ASP A 487 -14.12 15.30 15.80
CA ASP A 487 -14.32 16.14 14.63
C ASP A 487 -14.13 17.60 15.03
N THR A 488 -12.92 18.11 14.87
CA THR A 488 -12.56 19.46 15.31
C THR A 488 -11.37 19.99 14.53
N ASP A 489 -11.33 21.31 14.33
CA ASP A 489 -10.13 22.03 13.85
C ASP A 489 -9.10 22.27 14.97
N ILE A 490 -9.39 21.84 16.22
CA ILE A 490 -8.50 21.95 17.37
C ILE A 490 -7.53 20.76 17.37
N ASP A 491 -6.24 21.03 17.58
CA ASP A 491 -5.20 19.99 17.59
C ASP A 491 -5.28 19.11 18.86
N VAL A 492 -6.10 18.05 18.80
CA VAL A 492 -6.29 17.09 19.89
C VAL A 492 -5.57 15.75 19.66
N VAL A 493 -4.85 15.62 18.54
CA VAL A 493 -4.11 14.40 18.15
C VAL A 493 -2.72 14.35 18.80
N GLY A 494 -2.31 15.46 19.43
CA GLY A 494 -1.04 15.60 20.13
C GLY A 494 -1.12 15.52 21.66
N PRO A 495 -0.03 15.86 22.35
CA PRO A 495 -0.01 15.95 23.81
C PRO A 495 -0.98 17.05 24.30
N ILE A 496 -1.81 16.68 25.26
CA ILE A 496 -2.77 17.55 25.93
C ILE A 496 -2.28 17.78 27.36
N MET A 497 -2.19 19.04 27.74
CA MET A 497 -1.88 19.48 29.09
C MET A 497 -3.09 19.23 29.99
N LEU A 498 -2.84 18.76 31.20
CA LEU A 498 -3.78 18.64 32.29
C LEU A 498 -3.23 19.38 33.51
N GLY A 499 -4.03 20.31 34.03
CA GLY A 499 -3.57 21.21 35.08
C GLY A 499 -4.62 21.75 36.00
N LEU A 500 -4.19 22.50 37.01
CA LEU A 500 -5.05 23.29 37.89
C LEU A 500 -5.11 24.74 37.42
N VAL A 501 -6.25 25.39 37.64
CA VAL A 501 -6.38 26.81 37.29
C VAL A 501 -5.89 27.69 38.45
N ASP A 502 -4.78 28.40 38.25
CA ASP A 502 -4.35 29.51 39.11
C ASP A 502 -4.42 30.87 38.38
N THR A 503 -5.43 31.65 38.76
CA THR A 503 -5.67 33.00 38.21
C THR A 503 -4.70 34.07 38.71
N VAL A 504 -3.88 33.78 39.73
CA VAL A 504 -2.91 34.73 40.30
C VAL A 504 -1.66 34.84 39.43
N LEU A 505 -1.17 33.70 38.93
CA LEU A 505 0.04 33.62 38.12
C LEU A 505 -0.24 33.80 36.63
N CYS A 506 -1.39 33.34 36.13
CA CYS A 506 -1.80 33.49 34.73
C CYS A 506 -3.21 34.12 34.58
N PRO A 507 -3.35 35.46 34.55
CA PRO A 507 -4.67 36.12 34.58
C PRO A 507 -5.55 35.92 33.33
N ASN A 508 -4.95 35.54 32.19
CA ASN A 508 -5.62 35.44 30.89
C ASN A 508 -5.45 34.07 30.23
N GLY A 509 -5.04 33.04 30.98
CA GLY A 509 -4.73 31.73 30.42
C GLY A 509 -4.65 30.65 31.50
N TYR A 510 -4.04 29.53 31.13
CA TYR A 510 -3.80 28.42 32.03
C TYR A 510 -2.34 28.47 32.50
N GLU A 511 -2.13 28.23 33.80
CA GLU A 511 -0.80 28.05 34.36
C GLU A 511 -0.21 26.74 33.83
N VAL A 512 1.05 26.78 33.40
CA VAL A 512 1.81 25.66 32.82
C VAL A 512 2.84 25.08 33.81
N THR A 513 3.03 25.75 34.94
CA THR A 513 4.05 25.48 35.96
C THR A 513 3.60 24.50 37.05
N ASP A 514 2.90 23.40 36.74
CA ASP A 514 2.76 22.19 37.61
C ASP A 514 1.88 21.10 36.94
N ASP A 515 2.03 20.90 35.62
CA ASP A 515 1.05 20.15 34.82
C ASP A 515 1.56 18.81 34.29
N GLY A 516 0.60 17.93 34.00
CA GLY A 516 0.85 16.62 33.39
C GLY A 516 0.47 16.61 31.90
N PHE A 517 1.19 15.83 31.11
CA PHE A 517 0.79 15.55 29.73
C PHE A 517 -0.01 14.25 29.67
N VAL A 518 -1.15 14.31 29.00
CA VAL A 518 -1.99 13.18 28.62
C VAL A 518 -2.20 13.18 27.10
N THR A 519 -2.73 12.11 26.54
CA THR A 519 -3.05 12.04 25.12
C THR A 519 -4.38 11.34 24.93
N LEU A 520 -5.20 11.79 23.98
CA LEU A 520 -6.39 11.04 23.62
C LEU A 520 -6.01 9.90 22.67
N VAL A 521 -6.37 8.68 23.02
CA VAL A 521 -6.14 7.49 22.20
C VAL A 521 -7.45 6.73 21.97
N PRO A 522 -7.59 6.00 20.85
CA PRO A 522 -8.73 5.11 20.67
C PRO A 522 -8.79 4.08 21.80
N SER A 523 -9.96 3.88 22.39
CA SER A 523 -10.12 2.94 23.50
C SER A 523 -9.82 1.49 23.09
N SER A 524 -9.49 0.65 24.07
CA SER A 524 -9.20 -0.78 23.86
C SER A 524 -10.33 -1.62 23.22
N GLY A 525 -11.55 -1.07 23.12
CA GLY A 525 -12.69 -1.66 22.40
C GLY A 525 -12.71 -1.38 20.90
N GLY A 526 -11.74 -0.62 20.38
CA GLY A 526 -11.73 -0.10 19.01
C GLY A 526 -12.34 1.31 18.92
N MET A 527 -12.36 1.88 17.70
CA MET A 527 -12.90 3.23 17.47
C MET A 527 -14.36 3.34 17.92
N ASP A 528 -15.14 2.26 17.86
CA ASP A 528 -16.57 2.21 18.20
C ASP A 528 -16.90 2.48 19.68
N ALA A 529 -15.90 2.48 20.57
CA ALA A 529 -16.06 2.72 22.01
C ALA A 529 -15.57 4.11 22.48
N GLY A 530 -15.19 4.99 21.54
CA GLY A 530 -14.73 6.36 21.82
C GLY A 530 -13.23 6.46 22.13
N TYR A 531 -12.82 7.64 22.59
CA TYR A 531 -11.43 7.91 22.99
C TYR A 531 -11.27 7.85 24.51
N GLU A 532 -10.07 7.51 24.98
CA GLU A 532 -9.71 7.50 26.40
C GLU A 532 -8.43 8.29 26.62
N TRP A 533 -8.22 8.73 27.87
CA TRP A 533 -6.98 9.41 28.26
C TRP A 533 -5.86 8.38 28.43
N PHE A 534 -4.88 8.43 27.53
CA PHE A 534 -3.59 7.78 27.73
C PHE A 534 -2.73 8.60 28.69
N ILE A 535 -2.42 8.00 29.83
CA ILE A 535 -1.56 8.55 30.87
C ILE A 535 -0.33 7.64 30.96
N THR A 536 0.87 8.20 30.79
CA THR A 536 2.08 7.38 30.89
C THR A 536 2.29 6.89 32.33
N PRO A 537 3.01 5.78 32.56
CA PRO A 537 3.31 5.30 33.90
C PRO A 537 3.97 6.37 34.79
N GLU A 538 4.84 7.20 34.23
CA GLU A 538 5.53 8.27 34.97
C GLU A 538 4.55 9.36 35.44
N VAL A 539 3.62 9.77 34.58
CA VAL A 539 2.57 10.75 34.93
C VAL A 539 1.59 10.15 35.93
N ALA A 540 1.21 8.89 35.76
CA ALA A 540 0.34 8.19 36.70
C ALA A 540 0.97 8.08 38.10
N ASP A 541 2.24 7.66 38.18
CA ASP A 541 2.99 7.57 39.44
C ASP A 541 3.11 8.95 40.11
N LEU A 542 3.34 10.01 39.33
CA LEU A 542 3.38 11.38 39.85
C LEU A 542 2.03 11.82 40.41
N MET A 543 0.92 11.59 39.70
CA MET A 543 -0.43 11.92 40.15
C MET A 543 -0.77 11.20 41.46
N LEU A 544 -0.43 9.91 41.57
CA LEU A 544 -0.65 9.12 42.78
C LEU A 544 0.24 9.61 43.94
N ALA A 545 1.51 9.93 43.69
CA ALA A 545 2.43 10.41 44.71
C ALA A 545 2.08 11.81 45.25
N THR A 546 1.42 12.65 44.44
CA THR A 546 1.03 14.02 44.78
C THR A 546 -0.40 14.15 45.30
N GLY A 547 -1.14 13.04 45.42
CA GLY A 547 -2.47 12.98 46.04
C GLY A 547 -3.66 13.21 45.09
N PHE A 548 -3.46 13.04 43.78
CA PHE A 548 -4.50 13.15 42.74
C PHE A 548 -5.13 11.79 42.38
N ASP A 549 -5.22 10.85 43.33
CA ASP A 549 -5.76 9.50 43.10
C ASP A 549 -7.19 9.51 42.52
N ILE A 550 -8.03 10.45 42.99
CA ILE A 550 -9.42 10.56 42.54
C ILE A 550 -9.48 11.01 41.07
N LEU A 551 -8.67 12.00 40.69
CA LEU A 551 -8.59 12.51 39.33
C LEU A 551 -8.04 11.45 38.38
N TYR A 552 -6.99 10.73 38.80
CA TYR A 552 -6.43 9.63 38.01
C TYR A 552 -7.48 8.53 37.74
N ASN A 553 -8.19 8.08 38.78
CA ASN A 553 -9.22 7.04 38.63
C ASN A 553 -10.42 7.50 37.79
N ASP A 554 -10.75 8.79 37.82
CA ASP A 554 -11.77 9.38 36.96
C ASP A 554 -11.32 9.38 35.49
N LEU A 555 -10.14 9.94 35.19
CA LEU A 555 -9.62 10.03 33.81
C LEU A 555 -9.48 8.68 33.12
N ILE A 556 -8.93 7.65 33.81
CA ILE A 556 -8.80 6.31 33.21
C ILE A 556 -10.13 5.58 33.05
N SER A 557 -11.22 6.11 33.61
CA SER A 557 -12.57 5.58 33.47
C SER A 557 -13.42 6.33 32.45
N GLN A 558 -12.88 7.42 31.89
CA GLN A 558 -13.62 8.31 31.01
C GLN A 558 -13.59 7.84 29.56
N SER A 559 -14.76 7.88 28.93
CA SER A 559 -14.87 7.92 27.46
C SER A 559 -15.04 9.37 27.01
N VAL A 560 -14.22 9.81 26.07
CA VAL A 560 -14.09 11.21 25.64
C VAL A 560 -14.44 11.34 24.16
N TYR A 561 -15.13 12.44 23.85
CA TYR A 561 -15.63 12.79 22.53
C TYR A 561 -15.43 14.30 22.32
N VAL A 562 -14.99 14.71 21.13
CA VAL A 562 -14.77 16.13 20.81
C VAL A 562 -15.47 16.47 19.50
N CYS A 563 -16.55 17.24 19.58
CA CYS A 563 -17.36 17.66 18.43
C CYS A 563 -17.32 19.18 18.28
N GLY A 564 -16.61 19.67 17.26
CA GLY A 564 -16.27 21.07 17.10
C GLY A 564 -15.48 21.60 18.30
N THR A 565 -16.05 22.57 19.02
CA THR A 565 -15.43 23.14 20.23
C THR A 565 -15.87 22.44 21.51
N GLU A 566 -16.81 21.51 21.45
CA GLU A 566 -17.38 20.84 22.61
C GLU A 566 -16.62 19.55 22.92
N LEU A 567 -16.18 19.39 24.17
CA LEU A 567 -15.62 18.16 24.70
C LEU A 567 -16.63 17.55 25.66
N THR A 568 -17.01 16.29 25.40
CA THR A 568 -17.87 15.50 26.28
C THR A 568 -17.06 14.33 26.86
N ALA A 569 -17.07 14.21 28.19
CA ALA A 569 -16.44 13.12 28.92
C ALA A 569 -17.49 12.38 29.76
N VAL A 570 -17.58 11.07 29.57
CA VAL A 570 -18.47 10.17 30.31
C VAL A 570 -17.65 9.40 31.33
N SER A 571 -17.79 9.74 32.62
CA SER A 571 -17.03 9.11 33.70
C SER A 571 -17.64 7.79 34.13
N GLY A 572 -16.89 6.69 33.97
CA GLY A 572 -17.25 5.41 34.58
C GLY A 572 -17.11 5.40 36.11
N PHE A 573 -16.23 6.24 36.66
CA PHE A 573 -15.94 6.32 38.10
C PHE A 573 -17.02 7.08 38.87
N PHE A 574 -17.45 8.25 38.37
CA PHE A 574 -18.51 9.05 38.98
C PHE A 574 -19.91 8.73 38.46
N GLY A 575 -20.01 8.11 37.28
CA GLY A 575 -21.28 7.77 36.64
C GLY A 575 -22.04 8.98 36.09
N ASP A 576 -21.32 10.05 35.77
CA ASP A 576 -21.84 11.29 35.20
C ASP A 576 -21.27 11.58 33.80
N THR A 577 -21.87 12.56 33.14
CA THR A 577 -21.43 13.06 31.84
C THR A 577 -21.18 14.55 31.98
N LEU A 578 -19.96 14.97 31.67
CA LEU A 578 -19.57 16.35 31.66
C LEU A 578 -19.37 16.82 30.22
N THR A 579 -19.94 17.97 29.90
CA THR A 579 -19.77 18.64 28.63
C THR A 579 -19.19 20.04 28.89
N THR A 580 -18.09 20.36 28.23
CA THR A 580 -17.37 21.63 28.37
C THR A 580 -17.00 22.18 26.98
N VAL A 581 -16.87 23.49 26.87
CA VAL A 581 -16.66 24.18 25.59
C VAL A 581 -15.30 24.85 25.61
N TYR A 582 -14.61 24.75 24.48
CA TYR A 582 -13.30 25.33 24.27
C TYR A 582 -13.35 26.85 24.41
N ASP A 583 -12.56 27.41 25.31
CA ASP A 583 -12.59 28.84 25.67
C ASP A 583 -11.63 29.71 24.84
N GLY A 584 -10.89 29.10 23.91
CA GLY A 584 -9.84 29.75 23.11
C GLY A 584 -8.45 29.22 23.43
N THR A 585 -8.23 28.75 24.66
CA THR A 585 -6.97 28.17 25.13
C THR A 585 -7.12 26.68 25.46
N GLY A 586 -8.28 26.25 25.95
CA GLY A 586 -8.53 24.88 26.38
C GLY A 586 -9.95 24.64 26.87
N TRP A 587 -10.14 23.55 27.61
CA TRP A 587 -11.39 23.17 28.25
C TRP A 587 -11.25 23.23 29.76
N TYR A 588 -12.12 23.99 30.42
CA TYR A 588 -12.17 24.07 31.87
C TYR A 588 -12.99 22.91 32.46
N TRP A 589 -12.50 22.38 33.59
CA TRP A 589 -13.10 21.27 34.34
C TRP A 589 -13.57 21.74 35.72
N PRO A 590 -14.88 21.99 35.88
CA PRO A 590 -15.43 22.54 37.13
C PRO A 590 -15.27 21.64 38.35
N LEU A 591 -15.25 20.32 38.15
CA LEU A 591 -15.27 19.33 39.23
C LEU A 591 -14.00 19.40 40.10
N TYR A 592 -12.85 19.61 39.46
CA TYR A 592 -11.54 19.68 40.13
C TYR A 592 -10.85 21.04 39.96
N ASN A 593 -11.57 22.05 39.45
CA ASN A 593 -11.05 23.40 39.17
C ASN A 593 -9.75 23.35 38.33
N GLY A 594 -9.77 22.49 37.31
CA GLY A 594 -8.64 22.25 36.42
C GLY A 594 -8.96 22.57 34.98
N TYR A 595 -8.01 22.28 34.10
CA TYR A 595 -8.13 22.50 32.67
C TYR A 595 -7.48 21.36 31.88
N THR A 596 -7.94 21.18 30.65
CA THR A 596 -7.17 20.46 29.63
C THR A 596 -6.97 21.34 28.41
N ALA A 597 -5.76 21.36 27.86
CA ALA A 597 -5.45 22.22 26.73
C ALA A 597 -4.42 21.57 25.80
N PRO A 598 -4.61 21.61 24.47
CA PRO A 598 -3.57 21.23 23.52
C PRO A 598 -2.25 21.94 23.80
N ALA A 599 -1.14 21.20 23.81
CA ALA A 599 0.18 21.81 24.01
C ALA A 599 0.51 22.85 22.92
N SER A 600 -0.01 22.68 21.70
CA SER A 600 0.17 23.60 20.59
C SER A 600 -0.44 25.00 20.80
N ASN A 601 -1.25 25.19 21.84
CA ASN A 601 -1.84 26.50 22.18
C ASN A 601 -0.91 27.41 22.98
N PHE A 602 0.21 26.89 23.47
CA PHE A 602 1.11 27.61 24.36
C PHE A 602 2.44 27.89 23.64
N ASP A 603 2.96 29.11 23.82
CA ASP A 603 4.33 29.43 23.44
C ASP A 603 5.32 28.77 24.42
N PHE A 604 6.60 28.64 24.04
CA PHE A 604 7.66 28.19 24.94
C PHE A 604 8.22 29.35 25.76
N GLY A 605 8.48 29.11 27.04
CA GLY A 605 8.99 30.11 27.99
C GLY A 605 9.76 29.50 29.16
N CYS A 606 10.34 30.35 30.00
CA CYS A 606 11.11 29.89 31.16
C CYS A 606 10.17 29.59 32.33
N ASN A 607 10.23 28.38 32.86
CA ASN A 607 9.40 27.94 33.97
C ASN A 607 10.15 27.90 35.32
N ASP A 608 11.35 28.48 35.39
CA ASP A 608 12.12 28.59 36.64
C ASP A 608 11.71 29.86 37.40
N PRO A 609 11.08 29.75 38.59
CA PRO A 609 10.67 30.91 39.38
C PRO A 609 11.83 31.81 39.84
N GLU A 610 13.07 31.31 39.80
CA GLU A 610 14.27 32.06 40.15
C GLU A 610 14.90 32.79 38.96
N ALA A 611 14.48 32.49 37.72
CA ALA A 611 15.00 33.13 36.51
C ALA A 611 14.38 34.51 36.24
N CYS A 612 15.15 35.39 35.61
CA CYS A 612 14.72 36.76 35.35
C CYS A 612 13.59 36.85 34.30
N SER A 613 13.37 35.80 33.50
CA SER A 613 12.37 35.73 32.42
C SER A 613 11.28 34.69 32.67
N PHE A 614 10.99 34.39 33.94
CA PHE A 614 9.94 33.45 34.34
C PHE A 614 8.58 33.80 33.70
N ASP A 615 7.96 32.81 33.05
CA ASP A 615 6.64 32.87 32.44
C ASP A 615 5.83 31.63 32.83
N PRO A 616 4.88 31.75 33.77
CA PRO A 616 4.05 30.64 34.23
C PRO A 616 2.96 30.25 33.22
N CYS A 617 2.76 30.99 32.14
CA CYS A 617 1.72 30.71 31.13
C CYS A 617 2.26 29.99 29.88
N ALA A 618 3.55 29.60 29.89
CA ALA A 618 4.25 29.09 28.72
C ALA A 618 4.82 27.69 28.97
N LEU A 619 4.93 26.90 27.90
CA LEU A 619 5.54 25.57 27.97
C LEU A 619 7.00 25.64 28.41
N PRO A 620 7.45 24.70 29.26
CA PRO A 620 8.74 24.80 29.91
C PRO A 620 9.89 24.61 28.91
N ASP A 621 10.72 25.64 28.77
CA ASP A 621 11.98 25.61 28.03
C ASP A 621 13.08 26.31 28.85
N SER A 622 13.91 25.50 29.50
CA SER A 622 15.02 25.98 30.33
C SER A 622 16.10 26.71 29.54
N SER A 623 16.17 26.55 28.21
CA SER A 623 17.11 27.29 27.38
C SER A 623 16.75 28.77 27.20
N LEU A 624 15.49 29.13 27.49
CA LEU A 624 14.98 30.49 27.45
C LEU A 624 15.10 31.20 28.82
N CYS A 625 15.56 30.51 29.86
CA CYS A 625 15.78 31.09 31.17
C CYS A 625 16.99 32.03 31.16
N THR A 626 16.75 33.28 31.55
CA THR A 626 17.81 34.28 31.68
C THR A 626 18.22 34.45 33.14
N GLU A 627 19.53 34.39 33.40
CA GLU A 627 20.11 34.61 34.72
C GLU A 627 21.08 35.79 34.69
N LEU A 628 21.34 36.40 35.85
CA LEU A 628 22.46 37.31 36.02
C LEU A 628 23.76 36.51 36.01
N THR A 629 24.72 36.93 35.19
CA THR A 629 26.06 36.34 35.11
C THR A 629 27.10 37.37 35.47
N ALA A 630 28.21 36.96 36.07
CA ALA A 630 29.29 37.87 36.42
C ALA A 630 30.65 37.34 35.97
N THR A 631 31.50 38.25 35.52
CA THR A 631 32.92 38.00 35.23
C THR A 631 33.79 38.85 36.14
N PHE A 632 34.90 38.27 36.59
CA PHE A 632 35.83 38.91 37.50
C PHE A 632 37.18 39.19 36.82
N THR A 633 37.78 40.33 37.15
CA THR A 633 39.15 40.69 36.78
C THR A 633 39.93 41.06 38.03
N THR A 634 41.03 40.38 38.29
CA THR A 634 41.78 40.46 39.56
C THR A 634 43.27 40.79 39.37
N SER A 635 43.60 41.86 38.62
CA SER A 635 44.95 42.51 38.60
C SER A 635 44.96 43.76 37.70
N PRO A 636 45.35 44.98 38.14
CA PRO A 636 45.91 45.34 39.46
C PRO A 636 44.85 45.78 40.50
N PHE A 637 43.56 45.62 40.18
CA PHE A 637 42.41 45.88 41.06
C PHE A 637 41.34 44.79 40.86
N PHE A 638 40.35 44.71 41.75
CA PHE A 638 39.25 43.74 41.65
C PHE A 638 38.08 44.40 40.93
N GLN A 639 37.64 43.85 39.79
CA GLN A 639 36.47 44.34 39.07
C GLN A 639 35.51 43.18 38.79
N ILE A 640 34.24 43.40 39.10
CA ILE A 640 33.13 42.56 38.65
C ILE A 640 32.43 43.26 37.48
N THR A 641 32.11 42.50 36.44
CA THR A 641 31.27 42.93 35.33
C THR A 641 30.10 41.96 35.23
N VAL A 642 28.90 42.45 35.49
CA VAL A 642 27.66 41.70 35.43
C VAL A 642 27.02 41.88 34.06
N SER A 643 26.52 40.80 33.50
CA SER A 643 25.79 40.76 32.24
C SER A 643 24.53 39.91 32.38
N GLY A 644 23.51 40.20 31.57
CA GLY A 644 22.15 39.66 31.75
C GLY A 644 21.27 40.63 32.55
N GLY A 645 19.98 40.29 32.72
CA GLY A 645 19.01 41.16 33.41
C GLY A 645 18.78 42.52 32.74
N THR A 646 18.10 43.44 33.46
CA THR A 646 17.77 44.79 32.99
C THR A 646 18.42 45.87 33.89
N PRO A 647 19.29 46.76 33.36
CA PRO A 647 19.86 47.86 34.15
C PRO A 647 18.80 48.86 34.64
N PRO A 648 19.02 49.58 35.77
CA PRO A 648 20.23 49.61 36.59
C PRO A 648 20.47 48.38 37.49
N TYR A 649 21.74 48.08 37.75
CA TYR A 649 22.21 47.06 38.68
C TYR A 649 22.64 47.67 40.01
N ASN A 650 22.19 47.09 41.12
CA ASN A 650 22.49 47.50 42.48
C ASN A 650 23.41 46.48 43.15
N PHE A 651 24.64 46.89 43.45
CA PHE A 651 25.69 46.08 44.03
C PHE A 651 25.81 46.29 45.54
N THR A 652 25.83 45.19 46.29
CA THR A 652 26.18 45.14 47.70
C THR A 652 27.37 44.21 47.90
N VAL A 653 28.44 44.70 48.55
CA VAL A 653 29.70 43.95 48.72
C VAL A 653 29.82 43.41 50.14
N THR A 654 29.99 42.10 50.24
CA THR A 654 30.19 41.36 51.50
C THR A 654 31.49 40.55 51.47
N ASP A 655 31.97 40.12 52.64
CA ASP A 655 33.11 39.20 52.74
C ASP A 655 32.67 37.76 52.47
N GLY A 656 33.62 36.81 52.49
CA GLY A 656 33.33 35.39 52.28
C GLY A 656 32.37 34.75 53.30
N ASP A 657 32.12 35.42 54.43
CA ASP A 657 31.15 35.01 55.46
C ASP A 657 29.84 35.82 55.37
N LEU A 658 29.63 36.56 54.26
CA LEU A 658 28.49 37.44 53.97
C LEU A 658 28.32 38.62 54.96
N ASN A 659 29.36 39.03 55.67
CA ASN A 659 29.34 40.21 56.53
C ASN A 659 29.65 41.49 55.74
N ALA A 660 29.16 42.63 56.23
CA ALA A 660 29.37 43.92 55.59
C ALA A 660 30.87 44.30 55.61
N THR A 661 31.42 44.53 54.42
CA THR A 661 32.84 44.92 54.21
C THR A 661 33.09 46.41 54.45
N GLY A 662 32.03 47.20 54.61
CA GLY A 662 32.10 48.66 54.78
C GLY A 662 32.08 49.45 53.46
N PHE A 663 32.05 48.78 52.30
CA PHE A 663 31.75 49.45 51.03
C PHE A 663 30.26 49.83 50.96
N PRO A 664 29.91 51.07 50.60
CA PRO A 664 28.51 51.45 50.41
C PRO A 664 27.93 50.76 49.18
N PRO A 665 26.61 50.46 49.15
CA PRO A 665 25.96 49.96 47.95
C PRO A 665 26.15 50.90 46.76
N VAL A 666 26.34 50.34 45.57
CA VAL A 666 26.58 51.10 44.34
C VAL A 666 25.55 50.69 43.30
N THR A 667 24.90 51.66 42.68
CA THR A 667 23.96 51.41 41.57
C THR A 667 24.51 52.00 40.28
N ASN A 668 24.52 51.22 39.19
CA ASN A 668 24.97 51.66 37.86
C ASN A 668 24.20 50.97 36.73
N ASP A 669 24.24 51.56 35.53
CA ASP A 669 23.59 50.99 34.34
C ASP A 669 24.52 50.07 33.53
N ASP A 670 25.83 50.13 33.77
CA ASP A 670 26.85 49.43 32.99
C ASP A 670 27.22 48.05 33.56
N GLY A 671 26.71 47.70 34.74
CA GLY A 671 26.95 46.42 35.39
C GLY A 671 28.37 46.26 35.91
N ILE A 672 29.14 47.34 36.04
CA ILE A 672 30.58 47.27 36.38
C ILE A 672 30.84 47.88 37.76
N LEU A 673 31.42 47.10 38.67
CA LEU A 673 31.93 47.61 39.94
C LEU A 673 33.41 47.25 40.10
N ALA A 674 34.25 48.27 40.28
CA ALA A 674 35.69 48.12 40.52
C ALA A 674 36.07 48.58 41.94
N LEU A 675 36.75 47.71 42.68
CA LEU A 675 37.31 47.95 44.01
C LEU A 675 38.85 48.06 43.92
N VAL A 676 39.40 49.19 44.38
CA VAL A 676 40.85 49.45 44.39
C VAL A 676 41.35 49.54 45.82
N GLY A 677 42.34 48.73 46.18
CA GLY A 677 43.02 48.79 47.49
C GLY A 677 42.40 47.99 48.63
N GLY A 678 41.58 46.96 48.33
CA GLY A 678 41.09 46.01 49.34
C GLY A 678 42.16 45.00 49.79
N PRO A 679 42.10 44.49 51.04
CA PRO A 679 42.98 43.39 51.48
C PRO A 679 42.72 42.10 50.70
N ASP A 680 43.73 41.23 50.63
CA ASP A 680 43.58 39.88 50.05
C ASP A 680 42.49 39.09 50.80
N GLY A 681 41.58 38.47 50.06
CA GLY A 681 40.41 37.79 50.64
C GLY A 681 39.37 37.43 49.60
N VAL A 682 38.29 36.78 50.06
CA VAL A 682 37.11 36.47 49.26
C VAL A 682 36.11 37.62 49.38
N TYR A 683 35.62 38.12 48.25
CA TYR A 683 34.60 39.14 48.19
C TYR A 683 33.39 38.59 47.45
N CYS A 684 32.21 38.80 48.03
CA CYS A 684 30.92 38.43 47.47
C CYS A 684 30.14 39.68 47.08
N PHE A 685 29.52 39.63 45.90
CA PHE A 685 28.77 40.72 45.30
C PHE A 685 27.35 40.25 45.13
N GLN A 686 26.46 40.78 45.95
CA GLN A 686 25.03 40.62 45.74
C GLN A 686 24.57 41.72 44.79
N VAL A 687 23.97 41.32 43.67
CA VAL A 687 23.56 42.21 42.58
C VAL A 687 22.07 42.05 42.38
N GLU A 688 21.34 43.16 42.33
CA GLU A 688 19.91 43.20 42.02
C GLU A 688 19.68 44.10 40.80
N ASP A 689 18.92 43.65 39.81
CA ASP A 689 18.60 44.43 38.61
C ASP A 689 17.30 45.27 38.77
N ALA A 690 16.92 46.03 37.74
CA ALA A 690 15.73 46.90 37.79
C ALA A 690 14.40 46.15 37.91
N ASN A 691 14.37 44.88 37.53
CA ASN A 691 13.19 44.02 37.58
C ASN A 691 13.17 43.16 38.87
N GLY A 692 14.14 43.35 39.77
CA GLY A 692 14.24 42.62 41.03
C GLY A 692 14.92 41.25 40.90
N CYS A 693 15.55 40.95 39.76
CA CYS A 693 16.34 39.74 39.59
C CYS A 693 17.62 39.85 40.43
N THR A 694 17.96 38.82 41.21
CA THR A 694 19.12 38.86 42.12
C THR A 694 20.15 37.79 41.79
N GLY A 695 21.44 38.12 41.94
CA GLY A 695 22.56 37.19 41.78
C GLY A 695 23.62 37.41 42.85
N LEU A 696 24.23 36.33 43.33
CA LEU A 696 25.34 36.37 44.29
C LEU A 696 26.60 35.80 43.65
N PHE A 697 27.63 36.63 43.50
CA PHE A 697 28.87 36.24 42.84
C PHE A 697 30.06 36.46 43.78
N CYS A 698 30.86 35.43 44.02
CA CYS A 698 32.03 35.53 44.88
C CYS A 698 33.31 35.18 44.11
N ASP A 699 34.38 35.94 44.31
CA ASP A 699 35.70 35.58 43.79
C ASP A 699 36.81 36.01 44.76
N THR A 700 38.01 35.47 44.53
CA THR A 700 39.18 35.66 45.38
C THR A 700 40.16 36.61 44.72
N LEU A 701 40.59 37.63 45.47
CA LEU A 701 41.69 38.48 45.05
C LEU A 701 43.03 37.81 45.44
N GLY A 702 43.69 37.09 44.51
CA GLY A 702 44.99 36.40 44.69
C GLY A 702 45.37 35.41 43.54
N THR A 703 46.66 35.12 43.30
CA THR A 703 47.14 34.45 42.05
C THR A 703 47.01 32.91 41.96
N VAL A 704 46.36 32.35 40.91
CA VAL A 704 46.65 31.03 40.26
C VAL A 704 46.27 30.99 38.76
N SER A 705 47.03 30.23 37.95
CA SER A 705 47.09 30.14 36.47
C SER A 705 46.21 29.06 35.78
N VAL A 706 45.85 29.36 34.52
CA VAL A 706 45.00 28.71 33.50
C VAL A 706 45.63 27.51 32.77
N LEU A 707 44.83 26.54 32.27
CA LEU A 707 45.10 25.73 31.05
C LEU A 707 43.90 24.83 30.64
N GLU A 708 43.23 25.12 29.51
CA GLU A 708 42.51 24.12 28.69
C GLU A 708 42.16 24.68 27.29
N GLU A 709 42.79 24.15 26.23
CA GLU A 709 42.21 24.17 24.87
C GLU A 709 42.96 23.19 23.93
N GLN A 710 42.19 22.42 23.12
CA GLN A 710 42.48 21.84 21.79
C GLN A 710 42.31 20.30 21.62
N LEU A 711 41.37 19.95 20.71
CA LEU A 711 40.94 18.63 20.21
C LEU A 711 41.30 18.48 18.71
N SER A 712 41.85 17.33 18.26
CA SER A 712 41.56 16.74 16.92
C SER A 712 42.15 15.32 16.71
N ALA A 713 41.42 14.28 17.08
CA ALA A 713 41.38 12.93 16.47
C ALA A 713 40.20 12.16 17.14
N SER A 714 39.53 11.19 16.50
CA SER A 714 38.40 10.46 17.15
C SER A 714 38.41 8.94 16.97
N PHE A 715 37.84 8.20 17.94
CA PHE A 715 37.74 6.73 18.01
C PHE A 715 36.29 6.23 17.95
N SER A 716 36.06 4.91 17.90
CA SER A 716 34.72 4.28 17.90
C SER A 716 34.54 3.21 19.00
N ILE A 717 33.27 2.92 19.34
CA ILE A 717 32.86 2.03 20.44
C ILE A 717 31.80 1.05 19.94
N PHE A 718 31.95 -0.26 20.19
CA PHE A 718 31.00 -1.29 19.74
C PHE A 718 30.87 -2.48 20.71
N PRO A 719 29.67 -3.00 21.01
CA PRO A 719 28.36 -2.41 20.67
C PRO A 719 28.10 -1.14 21.50
N ASN A 720 27.30 -0.23 20.96
CA ASN A 720 26.87 0.99 21.63
C ASN A 720 25.48 1.37 21.07
N PRO A 721 24.37 1.09 21.78
CA PRO A 721 24.30 0.77 23.22
C PRO A 721 24.89 -0.60 23.62
N THR A 722 25.27 -0.75 24.90
CA THR A 722 25.76 -2.01 25.49
C THR A 722 25.18 -2.26 26.88
N SER A 723 25.07 -3.53 27.29
CA SER A 723 24.55 -3.95 28.60
C SER A 723 25.57 -4.61 29.53
N SER A 724 26.75 -4.98 29.02
CA SER A 724 27.76 -5.72 29.81
C SER A 724 29.19 -5.29 29.48
N SER A 725 29.57 -5.29 28.20
CA SER A 725 30.89 -4.86 27.77
C SER A 725 30.88 -4.19 26.40
N ALA A 726 31.83 -3.28 26.16
CA ALA A 726 32.02 -2.62 24.87
C ALA A 726 33.50 -2.66 24.45
N GLN A 727 33.76 -2.82 23.16
CA GLN A 727 35.10 -2.75 22.59
C GLN A 727 35.40 -1.35 22.08
N LEU A 728 36.62 -0.88 22.37
CA LEU A 728 37.13 0.39 21.88
C LEU A 728 38.04 0.17 20.67
N MET A 729 37.66 0.79 19.55
CA MET A 729 38.39 0.71 18.29
C MET A 729 39.10 2.04 18.02
N PHE A 730 40.42 2.04 18.26
CA PHE A 730 41.27 3.20 18.06
C PHE A 730 41.89 3.22 16.65
N PRO A 731 42.14 4.40 16.07
CA PRO A 731 43.03 4.55 14.93
C PRO A 731 44.38 3.87 15.16
N THR A 732 44.95 3.26 14.12
CA THR A 732 46.19 2.46 14.19
C THR A 732 47.44 3.26 14.60
N ASP A 733 47.39 4.58 14.48
CA ASP A 733 48.43 5.53 14.85
C ASP A 733 48.32 6.04 16.30
N TRP A 734 47.24 5.68 17.02
CA TRP A 734 47.07 6.05 18.42
C TRP A 734 47.87 5.16 19.36
N ASN A 735 48.81 5.77 20.08
CA ASN A 735 49.42 5.15 21.25
C ASN A 735 48.65 5.60 22.51
N VAL A 736 47.67 4.79 22.92
CA VAL A 736 46.74 5.08 24.03
C VAL A 736 47.43 4.87 25.38
N GLN A 737 47.36 5.89 26.23
CA GLN A 737 47.94 5.90 27.57
C GLN A 737 46.90 5.53 28.64
N GLU A 738 45.69 6.07 28.52
CA GLU A 738 44.59 5.80 29.44
C GLU A 738 43.22 6.07 28.79
N VAL A 739 42.19 5.44 29.34
CA VAL A 739 40.79 5.67 28.99
C VAL A 739 40.02 5.98 30.27
N LEU A 740 39.26 7.06 30.27
CA LEU A 740 38.47 7.56 31.39
C LEU A 740 36.99 7.49 31.01
N ILE A 741 36.13 6.98 31.90
CA ILE A 741 34.68 7.01 31.73
C ILE A 741 34.13 8.02 32.74
N ARG A 742 33.42 9.02 32.22
CA ARG A 742 32.79 10.08 33.00
C ARG A 742 31.29 10.03 32.87
N ASP A 743 30.58 10.41 33.92
CA ASP A 743 29.13 10.60 33.84
C ASP A 743 28.77 11.87 33.05
N ALA A 744 27.48 12.11 32.83
CA ALA A 744 26.99 13.31 32.14
C ALA A 744 27.39 14.64 32.82
N ALA A 745 27.74 14.60 34.11
CA ALA A 745 28.23 15.75 34.88
C ALA A 745 29.77 15.90 34.82
N GLY A 746 30.47 15.09 34.00
CA GLY A 746 31.93 15.14 33.82
C GLY A 746 32.75 14.51 34.95
N ARG A 747 32.11 13.92 35.97
CA ARG A 747 32.80 13.29 37.10
C ARG A 747 33.38 11.95 36.65
N LEU A 748 34.61 11.66 37.07
CA LEU A 748 35.27 10.39 36.74
C LEU A 748 34.60 9.23 37.47
N VAL A 749 34.05 8.28 36.72
CA VAL A 749 33.41 7.07 37.26
C VAL A 749 34.41 5.92 37.32
N THR A 750 35.16 5.68 36.23
CA THR A 750 36.21 4.65 36.18
C THR A 750 37.30 4.96 35.16
N SER A 751 38.43 4.26 35.23
CA SER A 751 39.59 4.45 34.34
C SER A 751 40.33 3.15 34.02
N TYR A 752 40.85 3.04 32.79
CA TYR A 752 41.66 1.91 32.31
C TYR A 752 43.02 2.40 31.83
N ALA A 753 44.11 1.80 32.34
CA ALA A 753 45.47 2.15 31.91
C ALA A 753 45.87 1.36 30.64
N ALA A 754 46.29 2.08 29.61
CA ALA A 754 46.90 1.59 28.37
C ALA A 754 46.23 0.35 27.73
N PRO A 755 44.92 0.39 27.40
CA PRO A 755 44.25 -0.77 26.81
C PRO A 755 44.78 -1.09 25.40
N GLN A 756 44.90 -2.38 25.08
CA GLN A 756 45.26 -2.82 23.72
C GLN A 756 44.08 -2.64 22.75
N LYS A 757 44.37 -2.49 21.46
CA LYS A 757 43.35 -2.34 20.41
C LYS A 757 42.38 -3.52 20.42
N GLY A 758 41.08 -3.24 20.53
CA GLY A 758 40.03 -4.27 20.60
C GLY A 758 39.82 -4.88 21.99
N GLN A 759 40.48 -4.36 23.03
CA GLN A 759 40.20 -4.75 24.42
C GLN A 759 38.82 -4.23 24.86
N GLY A 760 38.02 -5.11 25.45
CA GLY A 760 36.70 -4.78 25.98
C GLY A 760 36.78 -4.07 27.33
N ILE A 761 36.07 -2.95 27.47
CA ILE A 761 35.75 -2.33 28.76
C ILE A 761 34.49 -2.98 29.33
N GLN A 762 34.49 -3.25 30.63
CA GLN A 762 33.33 -3.81 31.36
C GLN A 762 32.51 -2.65 31.92
N VAL A 763 31.20 -2.67 31.69
CA VAL A 763 30.28 -1.57 32.06
C VAL A 763 29.15 -2.06 32.97
N GLU A 764 29.22 -3.31 33.45
CA GLU A 764 28.22 -3.94 34.31
C GLU A 764 28.02 -3.21 35.65
N ASP A 765 29.06 -2.57 36.17
CA ASP A 765 29.00 -1.79 37.42
C ASP A 765 28.50 -0.34 37.21
N LEU A 766 28.27 0.08 35.96
CA LEU A 766 27.74 1.40 35.63
C LEU A 766 26.21 1.38 35.61
N GLU A 767 25.57 2.38 36.22
CA GLU A 767 24.12 2.55 36.16
C GLU A 767 23.66 2.80 34.71
N GLN A 768 22.41 2.48 34.38
CA GLN A 768 21.85 2.74 33.06
C GLN A 768 21.92 4.25 32.76
N GLY A 769 22.46 4.62 31.60
CA GLY A 769 22.62 6.02 31.26
C GLY A 769 23.69 6.30 30.20
N THR A 770 23.90 7.59 29.97
CA THR A 770 24.88 8.09 29.01
C THR A 770 26.16 8.50 29.71
N TYR A 771 27.28 8.00 29.21
CA TYR A 771 28.63 8.28 29.70
C TYR A 771 29.50 8.88 28.60
N LEU A 772 30.51 9.66 29.00
CA LEU A 772 31.55 10.15 28.13
C LEU A 772 32.82 9.32 28.32
N VAL A 773 33.26 8.65 27.26
CA VAL A 773 34.55 7.95 27.22
C VAL A 773 35.59 8.93 26.67
N GLU A 774 36.58 9.28 27.48
CA GLU A 774 37.74 10.10 27.11
C GLU A 774 38.97 9.19 26.96
N VAL A 775 39.58 9.19 25.79
CA VAL A 775 40.79 8.43 25.47
C VAL A 775 41.95 9.41 25.40
N ARG A 776 42.95 9.21 26.23
CA ARG A 776 44.21 9.97 26.20
C ARG A 776 45.26 9.15 25.48
N HIS A 777 45.80 9.73 24.41
CA HIS A 777 46.86 9.14 23.62
C HIS A 777 48.02 10.13 23.51
N THR A 778 49.17 9.65 23.03
CA THR A 778 50.39 10.48 22.93
C THR A 778 50.26 11.77 22.10
N GLN A 779 49.18 11.94 21.33
CA GLN A 779 48.94 13.13 20.49
C GLN A 779 47.81 14.03 21.01
N GLY A 780 47.14 13.70 22.12
CA GLY A 780 46.03 14.48 22.67
C GLY A 780 44.99 13.62 23.40
N SER A 781 43.83 14.21 23.69
CA SER A 781 42.66 13.49 24.16
C SER A 781 41.54 13.54 23.13
N ALA A 782 40.70 12.52 23.15
CA ALA A 782 39.53 12.40 22.29
C ALA A 782 38.37 11.84 23.10
N SER A 783 37.14 12.28 22.84
CA SER A 783 35.97 11.83 23.60
C SER A 783 34.82 11.34 22.72
N ARG A 784 34.08 10.35 23.22
CA ARG A 784 32.89 9.76 22.57
C ARG A 784 31.84 9.34 23.58
N ARG A 785 30.58 9.41 23.15
CA ARG A 785 29.40 9.00 23.93
C ARG A 785 29.27 7.48 23.98
N LEU A 786 29.03 6.93 25.17
CA LEU A 786 28.70 5.53 25.45
C LEU A 786 27.33 5.45 26.11
N VAL A 787 26.45 4.58 25.63
CA VAL A 787 25.13 4.33 26.20
C VAL A 787 25.13 2.95 26.85
N VAL A 788 24.93 2.92 28.16
CA VAL A 788 24.72 1.68 28.93
C VAL A 788 23.22 1.46 29.05
N ALA A 789 22.72 0.41 28.39
CA ALA A 789 21.32 -0.01 28.42
C ALA A 789 21.22 -1.32 29.23
N ARG A 790 20.33 -1.38 30.21
CA ARG A 790 20.13 -2.58 31.04
C ARG A 790 18.87 -3.32 30.66
#